data_AF-A0A9D2M149-F1
#
_entry.id   AF-A0A9D2M149-F1
#
_cell.length_a   1.000
_cell.length_b   1.000
_cell.length_c   1.000
_cell.angle_alpha   90.00
_cell.angle_beta   90.00
_cell.angle_gamma   90.00
#
_symmetry.space_group_name_H-M   'P 1'
#
loop_
_entity.id
_entity.type
_entity.pdbx_description
1 polymer ?
#
loop_
_entity_poly.entity_id
_entity_poly.type
_entity_poly.pdbx_seq_one_letter_code
_entity_poly.pdbx_strand_id
1 'polypeptide(L)'
;MTSRFTYNGKTYLPNGAGQLPGAGLYLDAATNAWYCIQSDRSIVQDQVIGFSDGARVFDTSGAMRTGFYRDKNNRLFYTNANGLVPTIGLNLIGNQWSNVTWGYFLSTDEAVWFSDGARVFDTNGALRVGYYKTPDGKLYYSNGAGIVPSGGLQVLDGSWKYIQDDYSLATNTAVKFSDGARVFDSNGAMRTGTFTSSNGKLYVTNANGVIPTVAGLHNLGNGWYFVKWDYSVAKDEAFWFADGARVFQNNGHMATNFYRAQNGKYYYAQPTGIIPQGGLRMINNAWRYIQPDYSLAINGAVSFADGVRVFNNDGVMLVNTFYQAPNQKLYYVKADGLTNKPGLFYVGSLWYSQKSGDYSLAKNELVWLSDGLRYFGATGAMQFGLQSVGSDYYYFGNDGLADSGWITVNGNQYYFDPTTYKMQNPQQVKILGIDVSKFQGPIDWNAVKASGVQFVIIRVLGSTNAGPYIDQYFHTYMQGALNAGLQVGAYIYSYGTTYDYMNLEVSTALTALNAYKNSFTYPVYIDYEDPLNWNKNLTKDQHTDLIRYGMNLLAQNGYLPGFYTYYNAANTYINAQQLIDEGYEFWVAHYGASSNPWPNAGMWQYTSSGKVPGINGKVDMNYSHRDYSKINRSVTVYDVNSGKQVTAKVKDLVPQMVQNEVGSGLGLSGNDKQKLYKAQAVAARSYLEYYLGIGQVPSVGLQAPSSEVMMSSNIVSHLGVYYNGSIINAAYGSCSGPYTNSAANMGWGNYAYLTTVESPYDYIMTGAQQFYPKVNTIGTDTMRKNIIKMVGQAQFNLYANDMSRWITSVNKDAYGNISSAVVCGVTISGGKFYENCWGLYGVNLNSWKYNGNGTWTFSTNGNGHGVGMSQYGAAAYIKKGQDWRWVLNHYYPNTSIL
;
A
#
# COMPACT_ATOMS: atom_id res chain seq x y z
N MET A 1 8.89 15.46 108.36
CA MET A 1 8.85 15.50 106.88
C MET A 1 7.53 16.14 106.49
N THR A 2 7.55 17.17 105.64
CA THR A 2 6.33 17.85 105.14
C THR A 2 5.92 17.37 103.75
N SER A 3 6.70 16.46 103.16
CA SER A 3 6.41 15.81 101.88
C SER A 3 6.00 14.35 102.09
N ARG A 4 5.29 13.82 101.10
CA ARG A 4 4.87 12.42 101.00
C ARG A 4 6.06 11.46 101.12
N PHE A 5 5.89 10.37 101.87
CA PHE A 5 6.93 9.35 102.06
C PHE A 5 6.35 7.95 102.15
N THR A 6 7.20 6.94 101.93
CA THR A 6 6.84 5.53 102.06
C THR A 6 7.61 4.92 103.22
N TYR A 7 6.89 4.19 104.07
CA TYR A 7 7.45 3.49 105.22
C TYR A 7 6.75 2.14 105.39
N ASN A 8 7.52 1.07 105.59
CA ASN A 8 7.01 -0.32 105.68
C ASN A 8 6.01 -0.71 104.58
N GLY A 9 6.31 -0.31 103.33
CA GLY A 9 5.49 -0.64 102.16
C GLY A 9 4.17 0.12 102.04
N LYS A 10 3.90 1.07 102.94
CA LYS A 10 2.72 1.95 102.90
C LYS A 10 3.13 3.39 102.68
N THR A 11 2.32 4.13 101.94
CA THR A 11 2.58 5.53 101.64
C THR A 11 1.74 6.44 102.52
N TYR A 12 2.39 7.46 103.07
CA TYR A 12 1.82 8.39 104.03
C TYR A 12 1.91 9.82 103.50
N LEU A 13 0.89 10.63 103.78
CA LEU A 13 0.78 12.00 103.31
C LEU A 13 0.61 12.96 104.51
N PRO A 14 1.69 13.60 104.97
CA PRO A 14 1.62 14.62 106.02
C PRO A 14 0.91 15.88 105.52
N ASN A 15 0.22 16.59 106.41
CA ASN A 15 -0.30 17.94 106.15
C ASN A 15 0.83 18.99 106.17
N GLY A 16 0.52 20.24 105.87
CA GLY A 16 1.48 21.35 105.84
C GLY A 16 2.24 21.61 107.17
N ALA A 17 1.76 21.06 108.29
CA ALA A 17 2.42 21.11 109.59
C ALA A 17 3.23 19.82 109.91
N GLY A 18 3.30 18.87 108.97
CA GLY A 18 4.02 17.60 109.12
C GLY A 18 3.25 16.51 109.90
N GLN A 19 1.96 16.70 110.16
CA GLN A 19 1.12 15.72 110.87
C GLN A 19 0.36 14.82 109.88
N LEU A 20 0.21 13.53 110.21
CA LEU A 20 -0.60 12.61 109.40
C LEU A 20 -2.10 12.81 109.67
N PRO A 21 -2.93 13.10 108.64
CA PRO A 21 -4.39 13.26 108.78
C PRO A 21 -5.08 11.99 109.32
N GLY A 22 -6.29 12.16 109.86
CA GLY A 22 -7.15 11.06 110.28
C GLY A 22 -7.79 10.33 109.10
N ALA A 23 -8.40 9.16 109.37
CA ALA A 23 -9.05 8.37 108.34
C ALA A 23 -10.22 9.12 107.68
N GLY A 24 -10.32 9.03 106.36
CA GLY A 24 -11.32 9.75 105.55
C GLY A 24 -10.74 10.37 104.30
N LEU A 25 -11.53 11.22 103.63
CA LEU A 25 -11.07 11.96 102.46
C LEU A 25 -10.31 13.22 102.88
N TYR A 26 -9.13 13.38 102.30
CA TYR A 26 -8.23 14.48 102.55
C TYR A 26 -7.85 15.17 101.25
N LEU A 27 -8.10 16.47 101.15
CA LEU A 27 -7.63 17.29 100.04
C LEU A 27 -6.23 17.79 100.35
N ASP A 28 -5.26 17.36 99.55
CA ASP A 28 -3.93 17.93 99.59
C ASP A 28 -3.92 19.25 98.83
N ALA A 29 -3.76 20.35 99.55
CA ALA A 29 -3.70 21.69 98.98
C ALA A 29 -2.50 21.87 98.01
N ALA A 30 -1.42 21.08 98.15
CA ALA A 30 -0.26 21.21 97.29
C ALA A 30 -0.48 20.60 95.89
N THR A 31 -1.18 19.47 95.81
CA THR A 31 -1.47 18.78 94.55
C THR A 31 -2.88 19.03 94.03
N ASN A 32 -3.73 19.69 94.82
CA ASN A 32 -5.16 19.87 94.60
C ASN A 32 -5.89 18.54 94.28
N ALA A 33 -5.42 17.46 94.90
CA ALA A 33 -5.94 16.11 94.71
C ALA A 33 -6.50 15.55 96.02
N TRP A 34 -7.60 14.82 95.91
CA TRP A 34 -8.20 14.12 97.04
C TRP A 34 -7.52 12.77 97.25
N TYR A 35 -7.21 12.44 98.49
CA TYR A 35 -6.65 11.15 98.90
C TYR A 35 -7.58 10.52 99.94
N CYS A 36 -7.72 9.20 99.93
CA CYS A 36 -8.37 8.50 101.03
C CYS A 36 -7.31 8.02 102.02
N ILE A 37 -7.41 8.48 103.26
CA ILE A 37 -6.55 8.09 104.37
C ILE A 37 -7.23 6.94 105.12
N GLN A 38 -6.49 5.87 105.38
CA GLN A 38 -6.94 4.69 106.11
C GLN A 38 -6.80 4.88 107.64
N SER A 39 -7.38 3.96 108.42
CA SER A 39 -7.27 3.98 109.89
C SER A 39 -5.84 3.90 110.42
N ASP A 40 -4.94 3.27 109.68
CA ASP A 40 -3.50 3.20 109.97
C ASP A 40 -2.72 4.44 109.48
N ARG A 41 -3.43 5.45 108.99
CA ARG A 41 -2.94 6.73 108.43
C ARG A 41 -2.23 6.64 107.08
N SER A 42 -2.16 5.47 106.45
CA SER A 42 -1.65 5.33 105.09
C SER A 42 -2.70 5.78 104.06
N ILE A 43 -2.27 6.19 102.87
CA ILE A 43 -3.18 6.52 101.78
C ILE A 43 -3.60 5.25 101.02
N VAL A 44 -4.84 5.22 100.55
CA VAL A 44 -5.31 4.20 99.60
C VAL A 44 -4.66 4.46 98.24
N GLN A 45 -4.14 3.42 97.61
CA GLN A 45 -3.56 3.49 96.26
C GLN A 45 -4.12 2.36 95.40
N ASP A 46 -4.52 2.69 94.17
CA ASP A 46 -4.95 1.76 93.14
C ASP A 46 -6.12 0.86 93.59
N GLN A 47 -7.10 1.48 94.27
CA GLN A 47 -8.30 0.80 94.76
C GLN A 47 -9.55 1.68 94.63
N VAL A 48 -10.70 1.02 94.64
CA VAL A 48 -12.01 1.64 94.76
C VAL A 48 -12.49 1.52 96.20
N ILE A 49 -12.92 2.64 96.77
CA ILE A 49 -13.43 2.68 98.15
C ILE A 49 -14.87 3.16 98.12
N GLY A 50 -15.75 2.40 98.75
CA GLY A 50 -17.14 2.75 98.98
C GLY A 50 -17.28 3.72 100.14
N PHE A 51 -17.98 4.83 99.91
CA PHE A 51 -18.45 5.74 100.95
C PHE A 51 -19.98 5.71 100.99
N SER A 52 -20.57 6.28 102.05
CA SER A 52 -22.03 6.35 102.18
C SER A 52 -22.70 7.11 101.03
N ASP A 53 -21.98 8.02 100.37
CA ASP A 53 -22.43 8.82 99.24
C ASP A 53 -22.00 8.27 97.87
N GLY A 54 -21.28 7.15 97.83
CA GLY A 54 -20.90 6.45 96.61
C GLY A 54 -19.44 6.00 96.57
N ALA A 55 -19.12 5.15 95.60
CA ALA A 55 -17.77 4.64 95.42
C ALA A 55 -16.87 5.67 94.70
N ARG A 56 -15.61 5.75 95.10
CA ARG A 56 -14.56 6.62 94.52
C ARG A 56 -13.35 5.79 94.14
N VAL A 57 -12.65 6.18 93.08
CA VAL A 57 -11.50 5.44 92.52
C VAL A 57 -10.22 6.22 92.77
N PHE A 58 -9.21 5.58 93.36
CA PHE A 58 -7.90 6.16 93.65
C PHE A 58 -6.84 5.50 92.78
N ASP A 59 -6.00 6.29 92.12
CA ASP A 59 -4.95 5.78 91.23
C ASP A 59 -3.75 5.21 91.98
N THR A 60 -2.73 4.75 91.26
CA THR A 60 -1.48 4.23 91.84
C THR A 60 -0.72 5.25 92.68
N SER A 61 -0.92 6.54 92.45
CA SER A 61 -0.41 7.60 93.32
C SER A 61 -1.31 7.81 94.54
N GLY A 62 -2.49 7.22 94.59
CA GLY A 62 -3.49 7.40 95.66
C GLY A 62 -4.37 8.62 95.49
N ALA A 63 -4.22 9.34 94.38
CA ALA A 63 -5.08 10.48 94.05
C ALA A 63 -6.42 9.97 93.52
N MET A 64 -7.52 10.57 93.97
CA MET A 64 -8.86 10.31 93.50
C MET A 64 -8.98 10.75 92.04
N ARG A 65 -9.54 9.88 91.20
CA ARG A 65 -9.74 10.16 89.78
C ARG A 65 -11.14 10.68 89.50
N THR A 66 -11.23 11.62 88.57
CA THR A 66 -12.45 12.03 87.87
C THR A 66 -12.33 11.64 86.40
N GLY A 67 -13.46 11.29 85.77
CA GLY A 67 -13.50 10.80 84.39
C GLY A 67 -13.03 9.36 84.23
N PHE A 68 -12.60 9.00 83.03
CA PHE A 68 -12.13 7.64 82.72
C PHE A 68 -10.75 7.38 83.32
N TYR A 69 -10.58 6.22 83.94
CA TYR A 69 -9.33 5.77 84.53
C TYR A 69 -9.16 4.27 84.37
N ARG A 70 -7.96 3.80 84.03
CA ARG A 70 -7.61 2.38 84.06
C ARG A 70 -6.66 2.11 85.22
N ASP A 71 -7.01 1.10 86.01
CA ASP A 71 -6.14 0.63 87.09
C ASP A 71 -4.98 -0.23 86.55
N LYS A 72 -4.08 -0.67 87.43
CA LYS A 72 -2.94 -1.52 87.03
C LYS A 72 -3.35 -2.86 86.40
N ASN A 73 -4.57 -3.32 86.65
CA ASN A 73 -5.13 -4.56 86.10
C ASN A 73 -5.92 -4.31 84.81
N ASN A 74 -5.80 -3.11 84.22
CA ASN A 74 -6.47 -2.68 83.00
C ASN A 74 -8.00 -2.58 83.10
N ARG A 75 -8.57 -2.63 84.31
CA ARG A 75 -10.02 -2.44 84.52
C ARG A 75 -10.36 -0.97 84.31
N LEU A 76 -11.37 -0.71 83.48
CA LEU A 76 -11.80 0.64 83.14
C LEU A 76 -12.82 1.14 84.14
N PHE A 77 -12.52 2.22 84.83
CA PHE A 77 -13.45 2.92 85.71
C PHE A 77 -13.90 4.23 85.07
N TYR A 78 -15.08 4.68 85.47
CA TYR A 78 -15.54 6.04 85.20
C TYR A 78 -16.09 6.63 86.50
N THR A 79 -15.68 7.85 86.80
CA THR A 79 -16.23 8.66 87.87
C THR A 79 -16.73 10.00 87.32
N ASN A 80 -17.82 10.52 87.87
CA ASN A 80 -18.35 11.82 87.47
C ASN A 80 -17.43 12.98 87.95
N ALA A 81 -17.80 14.22 87.67
CA ALA A 81 -17.04 15.41 88.06
C ALA A 81 -16.80 15.52 89.59
N ASN A 82 -17.66 14.88 90.40
CA ASN A 82 -17.53 14.83 91.85
C ASN A 82 -16.73 13.61 92.36
N GLY A 83 -16.19 12.79 91.44
CA GLY A 83 -15.40 11.60 91.76
C GLY A 83 -16.19 10.34 92.08
N LEU A 84 -17.52 10.34 91.89
CA LEU A 84 -18.39 9.19 92.20
C LEU A 84 -18.55 8.26 91.00
N VAL A 85 -18.46 6.96 91.22
CA VAL A 85 -18.81 5.92 90.23
C VAL A 85 -20.34 5.86 90.06
N PRO A 86 -20.88 5.77 88.82
CA PRO A 86 -22.32 5.56 88.61
C PRO A 86 -22.85 4.26 89.22
N THR A 87 -24.19 4.15 89.34
CA THR A 87 -24.85 2.96 89.89
C THR A 87 -24.58 1.71 89.05
N ILE A 88 -24.59 0.53 89.67
CA ILE A 88 -24.38 -0.76 88.99
C ILE A 88 -25.47 -0.97 87.91
N GLY A 89 -25.09 -1.47 86.73
CA GLY A 89 -25.96 -1.69 85.58
C GLY A 89 -25.71 -0.75 84.42
N LEU A 90 -26.67 -0.66 83.49
CA LEU A 90 -26.55 0.14 82.27
C LEU A 90 -26.76 1.63 82.57
N ASN A 91 -25.75 2.46 82.28
CA ASN A 91 -25.77 3.90 82.51
C ASN A 91 -25.37 4.64 81.25
N LEU A 92 -25.91 5.84 81.05
CA LEU A 92 -25.46 6.74 79.99
C LEU A 92 -24.26 7.55 80.50
N ILE A 93 -23.07 7.26 79.97
CA ILE A 93 -21.81 7.92 80.32
C ILE A 93 -21.38 8.76 79.12
N GLY A 94 -21.44 10.09 79.27
CA GLY A 94 -21.34 11.00 78.13
C GLY A 94 -22.50 10.76 77.16
N ASN A 95 -22.19 10.36 75.92
CA ASN A 95 -23.18 10.03 74.88
C ASN A 95 -23.27 8.53 74.57
N GLN A 96 -22.72 7.67 75.43
CA GLN A 96 -22.63 6.23 75.18
C GLN A 96 -23.20 5.45 76.37
N TRP A 97 -23.94 4.38 76.08
CA TRP A 97 -24.40 3.48 77.14
C TRP A 97 -23.25 2.58 77.59
N SER A 98 -23.04 2.43 78.88
CA SER A 98 -21.98 1.60 79.48
C SER A 98 -22.54 0.79 80.63
N ASN A 99 -22.09 -0.46 80.78
CA ASN A 99 -22.46 -1.27 81.92
C ASN A 99 -21.44 -1.12 83.05
N VAL A 100 -21.88 -0.65 84.22
CA VAL A 100 -21.07 -0.64 85.45
C VAL A 100 -21.27 -1.98 86.14
N THR A 101 -20.19 -2.73 86.32
CA THR A 101 -20.21 -4.04 86.99
C THR A 101 -20.37 -3.90 88.50
N TRP A 102 -20.64 -5.02 89.19
CA TRP A 102 -20.64 -5.09 90.65
C TRP A 102 -19.28 -4.70 91.29
N GLY A 103 -18.19 -4.80 90.53
CA GLY A 103 -16.86 -4.35 90.96
C GLY A 103 -16.60 -2.86 90.72
N TYR A 104 -17.62 -2.08 90.34
CA TYR A 104 -17.56 -0.64 90.05
C TYR A 104 -16.72 -0.23 88.83
N PHE A 105 -16.22 -1.19 88.04
CA PHE A 105 -15.59 -0.93 86.74
C PHE A 105 -16.60 -1.17 85.60
N LEU A 106 -16.35 -0.57 84.45
CA LEU A 106 -17.13 -0.76 83.23
C LEU A 106 -16.82 -2.12 82.60
N SER A 107 -17.86 -2.79 82.11
CA SER A 107 -17.74 -3.93 81.21
C SER A 107 -17.04 -3.49 79.94
N THR A 108 -15.89 -4.08 79.63
CA THR A 108 -15.12 -3.78 78.41
C THR A 108 -14.82 -5.04 77.64
N ASP A 109 -15.07 -5.01 76.34
CA ASP A 109 -14.83 -6.13 75.41
C ASP A 109 -15.51 -7.44 75.83
N GLU A 110 -16.71 -7.33 76.38
CA GLU A 110 -17.49 -8.48 76.86
C GLU A 110 -18.99 -8.34 76.51
N ALA A 111 -19.65 -9.50 76.43
CA ALA A 111 -21.10 -9.59 76.33
C ALA A 111 -21.70 -9.76 77.73
N VAL A 112 -22.68 -8.92 78.07
CA VAL A 112 -23.39 -8.97 79.35
C VAL A 112 -24.85 -9.33 79.09
N TRP A 113 -25.34 -10.32 79.82
CA TRP A 113 -26.73 -10.75 79.75
C TRP A 113 -27.60 -9.89 80.66
N PHE A 114 -28.63 -9.29 80.06
CA PHE A 114 -29.73 -8.65 80.75
C PHE A 114 -31.00 -9.48 80.58
N SER A 115 -32.05 -9.16 81.35
CA SER A 115 -33.32 -9.88 81.31
C SER A 115 -34.01 -9.87 79.94
N ASP A 116 -33.73 -8.87 79.11
CA ASP A 116 -34.28 -8.67 77.77
C ASP A 116 -33.33 -9.07 76.64
N GLY A 117 -32.13 -9.56 76.96
CA GLY A 117 -31.18 -10.12 75.99
C GLY A 117 -29.73 -9.73 76.26
N ALA A 118 -28.84 -10.32 75.46
CA ALA A 118 -27.41 -10.03 75.51
C ALA A 118 -27.10 -8.67 74.86
N ARG A 119 -26.21 -7.90 75.50
CA ARG A 119 -25.64 -6.64 75.01
C ARG A 119 -24.13 -6.71 75.03
N VAL A 120 -23.45 -6.15 74.02
CA VAL A 120 -21.99 -6.23 73.88
C VAL A 120 -21.37 -4.85 74.05
N PHE A 121 -20.33 -4.75 74.87
CA PHE A 121 -19.59 -3.50 75.11
C PHE A 121 -18.22 -3.54 74.44
N ASP A 122 -17.78 -2.40 73.91
CA ASP A 122 -16.45 -2.27 73.30
C ASP A 122 -15.34 -2.14 74.36
N THR A 123 -14.09 -2.02 73.91
CA THR A 123 -12.92 -1.92 74.80
C THR A 123 -12.93 -0.67 75.68
N ASN A 124 -13.69 0.36 75.33
CA ASN A 124 -13.87 1.61 76.09
C ASN A 124 -15.14 1.59 76.95
N GLY A 125 -15.84 0.45 76.98
CA GLY A 125 -17.04 0.25 77.77
C GLY A 125 -18.32 0.80 77.15
N ALA A 126 -18.29 1.19 75.87
CA ALA A 126 -19.48 1.68 75.17
C ALA A 126 -20.29 0.52 74.54
N LEU A 127 -21.62 0.60 74.64
CA LEU A 127 -22.57 -0.35 74.08
C LEU A 127 -22.50 -0.33 72.56
N ARG A 128 -22.34 -1.50 71.96
CA ARG A 128 -22.36 -1.65 70.51
C ARG A 128 -23.80 -1.73 69.99
N VAL A 129 -24.16 -0.83 69.08
CA VAL A 129 -25.47 -0.73 68.42
C VAL A 129 -25.29 -0.79 66.90
N GLY A 130 -26.16 -1.50 66.19
CA GLY A 130 -26.08 -1.68 64.75
C GLY A 130 -25.03 -2.71 64.35
N TYR A 131 -24.41 -2.55 63.19
CA TYR A 131 -23.35 -3.44 62.72
C TYR A 131 -22.01 -3.08 63.34
N TYR A 132 -21.33 -4.09 63.88
CA TYR A 132 -19.99 -3.93 64.41
C TYR A 132 -19.13 -5.16 64.15
N LYS A 133 -17.81 -4.94 64.07
CA LYS A 133 -16.84 -6.03 63.97
C LYS A 133 -16.09 -6.18 65.29
N THR A 134 -15.90 -7.42 65.70
CA THR A 134 -15.02 -7.80 66.81
C THR A 134 -13.56 -7.90 66.33
N PRO A 135 -12.57 -7.91 67.24
CA PRO A 135 -11.16 -8.00 66.87
C PRO A 135 -10.78 -9.23 66.03
N ASP A 136 -11.55 -10.33 66.12
CA ASP A 136 -11.40 -11.54 65.30
C ASP A 136 -11.98 -11.40 63.87
N GLY A 137 -12.52 -10.22 63.53
CA GLY A 137 -13.03 -9.87 62.20
C GLY A 137 -14.48 -10.30 61.93
N LYS A 138 -15.14 -10.99 62.87
CA LYS A 138 -16.54 -11.41 62.70
C LYS A 138 -17.48 -10.20 62.75
N LEU A 139 -18.51 -10.25 61.90
CA LEU A 139 -19.54 -9.21 61.81
C LEU A 139 -20.70 -9.59 62.71
N TYR A 140 -21.12 -8.68 63.58
CA TYR A 140 -22.28 -8.82 64.45
C TYR A 140 -23.30 -7.73 64.17
N TYR A 141 -24.52 -7.95 64.61
CA TYR A 141 -25.59 -6.97 64.58
C TYR A 141 -26.32 -6.94 65.92
N SER A 142 -26.53 -5.75 66.45
CA SER A 142 -27.49 -5.51 67.52
C SER A 142 -28.53 -4.48 67.05
N ASN A 143 -29.76 -4.64 67.52
CA ASN A 143 -30.84 -3.70 67.19
C ASN A 143 -30.60 -2.33 67.87
N GLY A 144 -31.50 -1.36 67.63
CA GLY A 144 -31.40 -0.01 68.21
C GLY A 144 -31.36 0.05 69.75
N ALA A 145 -31.76 -1.03 70.44
CA ALA A 145 -31.66 -1.17 71.90
C ALA A 145 -30.38 -1.91 72.37
N GLY A 146 -29.47 -2.24 71.45
CA GLY A 146 -28.24 -2.97 71.71
C GLY A 146 -28.40 -4.48 71.89
N ILE A 147 -29.59 -5.02 71.65
CA ILE A 147 -29.89 -6.45 71.83
C ILE A 147 -29.44 -7.25 70.61
N VAL A 148 -28.72 -8.35 70.85
CA VAL A 148 -28.28 -9.30 69.82
C VAL A 148 -29.43 -10.27 69.48
N PRO A 149 -29.87 -10.39 68.20
CA PRO A 149 -30.95 -11.30 67.83
C PRO A 149 -30.55 -12.78 67.89
N SER A 150 -31.54 -13.68 68.02
CA SER A 150 -31.33 -15.14 68.06
C SER A 150 -30.87 -15.72 66.71
N GLY A 151 -30.17 -16.85 66.76
CA GLY A 151 -29.66 -17.58 65.58
C GLY A 151 -30.72 -17.96 64.55
N GLY A 152 -30.30 -18.11 63.28
CA GLY A 152 -31.13 -18.47 62.14
C GLY A 152 -31.20 -17.42 61.04
N LEU A 153 -32.05 -17.67 60.03
CA LEU A 153 -32.26 -16.76 58.90
C LEU A 153 -33.21 -15.62 59.28
N GLN A 154 -32.75 -14.37 59.14
CA GLN A 154 -33.48 -13.16 59.53
C GLN A 154 -33.47 -12.14 58.39
N VAL A 155 -34.53 -11.34 58.23
CA VAL A 155 -34.51 -10.19 57.32
C VAL A 155 -34.01 -8.98 58.09
N LEU A 156 -32.81 -8.51 57.76
CA LEU A 156 -32.19 -7.32 58.33
C LEU A 156 -31.91 -6.31 57.22
N ASP A 157 -32.42 -5.09 57.39
CA ASP A 157 -32.28 -4.00 56.41
C ASP A 157 -32.68 -4.40 54.98
N GLY A 158 -33.78 -5.17 54.86
CA GLY A 158 -34.32 -5.60 53.57
C GLY A 158 -33.59 -6.76 52.90
N SER A 159 -32.58 -7.36 53.54
CA SER A 159 -31.85 -8.52 53.04
C SER A 159 -31.95 -9.71 53.99
N TRP A 160 -32.08 -10.92 53.45
CA TRP A 160 -31.96 -12.14 54.25
C TRP A 160 -30.50 -12.29 54.73
N LYS A 161 -30.31 -12.52 56.02
CA LYS A 161 -29.02 -12.75 56.67
C LYS A 161 -29.11 -13.96 57.57
N TYR A 162 -27.98 -14.63 57.81
CA TYR A 162 -27.96 -15.78 58.72
C TYR A 162 -27.11 -15.45 59.96
N ILE A 163 -27.75 -15.49 61.12
CA ILE A 163 -27.10 -15.36 62.43
C ILE A 163 -26.68 -16.76 62.88
N GLN A 164 -25.38 -16.95 63.09
CA GLN A 164 -24.78 -18.21 63.52
C GLN A 164 -25.03 -18.44 65.02
N ASP A 165 -24.73 -19.65 65.51
CA ASP A 165 -24.92 -20.01 66.92
C ASP A 165 -24.05 -19.16 67.86
N ASP A 166 -22.93 -18.64 67.37
CA ASP A 166 -22.06 -17.69 68.09
C ASP A 166 -22.51 -16.22 67.95
N TYR A 167 -23.72 -15.99 67.44
CA TYR A 167 -24.36 -14.72 67.15
C TYR A 167 -23.72 -13.85 66.06
N SER A 168 -22.64 -14.32 65.42
CA SER A 168 -22.06 -13.61 64.28
C SER A 168 -22.90 -13.82 63.03
N LEU A 169 -22.88 -12.85 62.12
CA LEU A 169 -23.45 -12.99 60.79
C LEU A 169 -22.54 -13.86 59.92
N ALA A 170 -23.13 -14.83 59.24
CA ALA A 170 -22.46 -15.56 58.18
C ALA A 170 -22.05 -14.57 57.09
N THR A 171 -20.75 -14.36 56.91
CA THR A 171 -20.18 -13.47 55.90
C THR A 171 -19.20 -14.22 55.02
N ASN A 172 -19.24 -13.96 53.71
CA ASN A 172 -18.40 -14.62 52.70
C ASN A 172 -18.40 -16.16 52.80
N THR A 173 -19.53 -16.76 53.18
CA THR A 173 -19.63 -18.20 53.45
C THR A 173 -20.94 -18.78 52.94
N ALA A 174 -20.97 -20.10 52.79
CA ALA A 174 -22.17 -20.86 52.46
C ALA A 174 -22.69 -21.55 53.72
N VAL A 175 -23.99 -21.44 53.98
CA VAL A 175 -24.66 -22.13 55.09
C VAL A 175 -25.55 -23.22 54.50
N LYS A 176 -25.42 -24.44 55.02
CA LYS A 176 -26.20 -25.60 54.57
C LYS A 176 -27.47 -25.73 55.40
N PHE A 177 -28.60 -25.78 54.71
CA PHE A 177 -29.92 -26.05 55.28
C PHE A 177 -30.41 -27.43 54.81
N SER A 178 -31.52 -27.90 55.39
CA SER A 178 -32.17 -29.16 54.99
C SER A 178 -32.61 -29.17 53.53
N ASP A 179 -32.98 -28.00 52.99
CA ASP A 179 -33.43 -27.80 51.61
C ASP A 179 -32.30 -27.37 50.64
N GLY A 180 -31.09 -27.17 51.14
CA GLY A 180 -29.89 -26.89 50.33
C GLY A 180 -29.02 -25.75 50.87
N ALA A 181 -27.96 -25.41 50.16
CA ALA A 181 -27.00 -24.38 50.59
C ALA A 181 -27.41 -22.98 50.08
N ARG A 182 -27.22 -21.96 50.93
CA ARG A 182 -27.39 -20.53 50.64
C ARG A 182 -26.07 -19.80 50.88
N VAL A 183 -25.72 -18.83 50.05
CA VAL A 183 -24.43 -18.09 50.13
C VAL A 183 -24.66 -16.68 50.61
N PHE A 184 -23.81 -16.21 51.52
CA PHE A 184 -23.87 -14.87 52.10
C PHE A 184 -22.63 -14.06 51.72
N ASP A 185 -22.83 -12.78 51.39
CA ASP A 185 -21.77 -11.85 51.01
C ASP A 185 -20.98 -11.29 52.20
N SER A 186 -20.09 -10.32 51.96
CA SER A 186 -19.24 -9.71 52.99
C SER A 186 -20.01 -8.89 54.03
N ASN A 187 -21.24 -8.48 53.70
CA ASN A 187 -22.14 -7.75 54.59
C ASN A 187 -23.17 -8.67 55.26
N GLY A 188 -23.07 -9.97 55.00
CA GLY A 188 -23.95 -11.01 55.52
C GLY A 188 -25.29 -11.11 54.80
N ALA A 189 -25.45 -10.45 53.64
CA ALA A 189 -26.65 -10.55 52.83
C ALA A 189 -26.62 -11.83 51.98
N MET A 190 -27.73 -12.55 51.95
CA MET A 190 -27.92 -13.75 51.16
C MET A 190 -27.95 -13.38 49.67
N ARG A 191 -27.16 -14.08 48.87
CA ARG A 191 -27.14 -13.92 47.43
C ARG A 191 -28.33 -14.65 46.79
N THR A 192 -29.02 -13.95 45.87
CA THR A 192 -30.09 -14.50 45.05
C THR A 192 -29.82 -14.25 43.57
N GLY A 193 -30.45 -15.04 42.69
CA GLY A 193 -30.17 -15.01 41.25
C GLY A 193 -28.77 -15.54 40.91
N THR A 194 -28.14 -14.94 39.90
CA THR A 194 -26.80 -15.30 39.44
C THR A 194 -25.73 -14.45 40.13
N PHE A 195 -24.66 -15.06 40.60
CA PHE A 195 -23.55 -14.34 41.20
C PHE A 195 -22.20 -15.00 40.96
N THR A 196 -21.15 -14.18 40.90
CA THR A 196 -19.77 -14.65 40.73
C THR A 196 -19.07 -14.72 42.07
N SER A 197 -18.42 -15.84 42.37
CA SER A 197 -17.56 -16.03 43.54
C SER A 197 -16.19 -15.39 43.37
N SER A 198 -15.43 -15.29 44.46
CA SER A 198 -14.05 -14.76 44.46
C SER A 198 -13.08 -15.52 43.55
N ASN A 199 -13.34 -16.80 43.27
CA ASN A 199 -12.56 -17.61 42.33
C ASN A 199 -13.05 -17.51 40.86
N GLY A 200 -13.94 -16.56 40.55
CA GLY A 200 -14.41 -16.28 39.18
C GLY A 200 -15.49 -17.21 38.63
N LYS A 201 -15.93 -18.22 39.40
CA LYS A 201 -17.01 -19.13 39.02
C LYS A 201 -18.38 -18.46 39.17
N LEU A 202 -19.28 -18.74 38.23
CA LEU A 202 -20.66 -18.26 38.26
C LEU A 202 -21.52 -19.30 38.96
N TYR A 203 -22.41 -18.87 39.86
CA TYR A 203 -23.42 -19.71 40.50
C TYR A 203 -24.79 -19.11 40.25
N VAL A 204 -25.82 -19.94 40.34
CA VAL A 204 -27.22 -19.53 40.26
C VAL A 204 -27.99 -20.12 41.43
N THR A 205 -29.01 -19.40 41.88
CA THR A 205 -29.93 -19.86 42.91
C THR A 205 -31.35 -19.90 42.37
N ASN A 206 -32.19 -20.77 42.96
CA ASN A 206 -33.63 -20.71 42.75
C ASN A 206 -34.24 -19.49 43.47
N ALA A 207 -35.56 -19.31 43.37
CA ALA A 207 -36.28 -18.19 43.99
C ALA A 207 -36.09 -18.08 45.53
N ASN A 208 -35.73 -19.18 46.19
CA ASN A 208 -35.51 -19.25 47.64
C ASN A 208 -34.03 -19.11 48.05
N GLY A 209 -33.14 -18.75 47.10
CA GLY A 209 -31.71 -18.57 47.34
C GLY A 209 -30.90 -19.87 47.42
N VAL A 210 -31.49 -21.01 47.04
CA VAL A 210 -30.82 -22.32 47.13
C VAL A 210 -30.03 -22.60 45.84
N ILE A 211 -28.77 -23.03 46.00
CA ILE A 211 -27.92 -23.49 44.89
C ILE A 211 -28.35 -24.90 44.43
N PRO A 212 -28.64 -25.13 43.14
CA PRO A 212 -28.88 -26.47 42.62
C PRO A 212 -27.66 -27.38 42.79
N THR A 213 -27.87 -28.60 43.29
CA THR A 213 -26.78 -29.56 43.61
C THR A 213 -26.69 -30.73 42.64
N VAL A 214 -27.57 -30.81 41.65
CA VAL A 214 -27.54 -31.86 40.61
C VAL A 214 -26.94 -31.27 39.34
N ALA A 215 -25.92 -31.89 38.78
CA ALA A 215 -25.36 -31.46 37.50
C ALA A 215 -26.38 -31.70 36.37
N GLY A 216 -26.56 -30.74 35.47
CA GLY A 216 -27.54 -30.83 34.39
C GLY A 216 -28.19 -29.50 34.00
N LEU A 217 -29.18 -29.60 33.10
CA LEU A 217 -30.02 -28.47 32.70
C LEU A 217 -31.10 -28.19 33.75
N HIS A 218 -31.17 -26.96 34.24
CA HIS A 218 -32.16 -26.50 35.20
C HIS A 218 -32.90 -25.29 34.64
N ASN A 219 -34.24 -25.34 34.67
CA ASN A 219 -35.08 -24.16 34.45
C ASN A 219 -35.47 -23.57 35.80
N LEU A 220 -35.00 -22.36 36.11
CA LEU A 220 -35.20 -21.73 37.41
C LEU A 220 -36.27 -20.63 37.37
N GLY A 221 -37.15 -20.66 36.36
CA GLY A 221 -38.26 -19.72 36.18
C GLY A 221 -37.89 -18.45 35.40
N ASN A 222 -36.65 -18.00 35.50
CA ASN A 222 -36.09 -16.89 34.71
C ASN A 222 -35.29 -17.38 33.49
N GLY A 223 -35.14 -18.70 33.28
CA GLY A 223 -34.47 -19.28 32.12
C GLY A 223 -33.76 -20.60 32.42
N TRP A 224 -33.13 -21.15 31.39
CA TRP A 224 -32.36 -22.39 31.46
C TRP A 224 -30.88 -22.12 31.77
N TYR A 225 -30.32 -22.90 32.69
CA TYR A 225 -28.90 -22.89 33.07
C TYR A 225 -28.35 -24.31 33.02
N PHE A 226 -27.06 -24.46 32.70
CA PHE A 226 -26.36 -25.74 32.86
C PHE A 226 -25.47 -25.68 34.09
N VAL A 227 -25.86 -26.44 35.12
CA VAL A 227 -25.14 -26.58 36.39
C VAL A 227 -24.13 -27.72 36.24
N LYS A 228 -22.87 -27.45 36.53
CA LYS A 228 -21.75 -28.39 36.47
C LYS A 228 -21.66 -29.21 37.75
N TRP A 229 -20.81 -30.24 37.74
CA TRP A 229 -20.55 -31.11 38.90
C TRP A 229 -20.01 -30.38 40.13
N ASP A 230 -19.36 -29.23 39.94
CA ASP A 230 -18.86 -28.37 41.02
C ASP A 230 -19.87 -27.28 41.43
N TYR A 231 -21.13 -27.42 41.00
CA TYR A 231 -22.26 -26.51 41.24
C TYR A 231 -22.14 -25.14 40.56
N SER A 232 -21.03 -24.87 39.86
CA SER A 232 -20.91 -23.68 39.03
C SER A 232 -21.76 -23.80 37.78
N VAL A 233 -22.09 -22.67 37.16
CA VAL A 233 -22.91 -22.59 35.96
C VAL A 233 -22.02 -22.34 34.76
N ALA A 234 -22.35 -23.01 33.66
CA ALA A 234 -21.71 -22.76 32.38
C ALA A 234 -21.88 -21.33 31.89
N LYS A 235 -20.80 -20.75 31.35
CA LYS A 235 -20.84 -19.42 30.76
C LYS A 235 -19.85 -19.27 29.61
N ASP A 236 -20.25 -18.56 28.56
CA ASP A 236 -19.47 -18.32 27.34
C ASP A 236 -19.01 -19.59 26.58
N GLU A 237 -19.74 -20.69 26.76
CA GLU A 237 -19.32 -22.01 26.29
C GLU A 237 -20.52 -22.85 25.86
N ALA A 238 -20.27 -23.80 24.96
CA ALA A 238 -21.27 -24.69 24.39
C ALA A 238 -21.03 -26.15 24.80
N PHE A 239 -22.12 -26.89 25.03
CA PHE A 239 -22.11 -28.29 25.43
C PHE A 239 -23.02 -29.11 24.52
N TRP A 240 -22.61 -30.35 24.25
CA TRP A 240 -23.43 -31.33 23.54
C TRP A 240 -24.36 -32.07 24.51
N PHE A 241 -25.61 -32.26 24.11
CA PHE A 241 -26.61 -33.07 24.80
C PHE A 241 -27.22 -34.06 23.81
N ALA A 242 -27.97 -35.05 24.31
CA ALA A 242 -28.55 -36.13 23.50
C ALA A 242 -29.36 -35.63 22.29
N ASP A 243 -30.00 -34.47 22.43
CA ASP A 243 -30.87 -33.84 21.44
C ASP A 243 -30.22 -32.63 20.71
N GLY A 244 -28.94 -32.34 20.97
CA GLY A 244 -28.17 -31.32 20.26
C GLY A 244 -27.35 -30.40 21.18
N ALA A 245 -26.52 -29.56 20.57
CA ALA A 245 -25.66 -28.63 21.31
C ALA A 245 -26.43 -27.38 21.78
N ARG A 246 -26.04 -26.83 22.93
CA ARG A 246 -26.52 -25.52 23.45
C ARG A 246 -25.35 -24.67 23.92
N VAL A 247 -25.50 -23.34 23.83
CA VAL A 247 -24.53 -22.37 24.36
C VAL A 247 -25.14 -21.58 25.52
N PHE A 248 -24.33 -21.31 26.54
CA PHE A 248 -24.72 -20.53 27.70
C PHE A 248 -23.99 -19.18 27.69
N GLN A 249 -24.74 -18.12 27.92
CA GLN A 249 -24.28 -16.74 27.88
C GLN A 249 -23.38 -16.42 29.09
N ASN A 250 -22.76 -15.26 29.11
CA ASN A 250 -21.85 -14.87 30.21
C ASN A 250 -22.58 -14.77 31.57
N ASN A 251 -23.89 -14.49 31.56
CA ASN A 251 -24.75 -14.53 32.74
C ASN A 251 -25.31 -15.94 33.05
N GLY A 252 -24.86 -16.97 32.33
CA GLY A 252 -25.25 -18.37 32.51
C GLY A 252 -26.54 -18.80 31.83
N HIS A 253 -27.35 -17.87 31.30
CA HIS A 253 -28.58 -18.23 30.61
C HIS A 253 -28.30 -18.92 29.28
N MET A 254 -29.05 -19.96 28.95
CA MET A 254 -29.03 -20.58 27.63
C MET A 254 -29.39 -19.55 26.55
N ALA A 255 -28.61 -19.47 25.48
CA ALA A 255 -28.94 -18.62 24.35
C ALA A 255 -30.03 -19.24 23.48
N THR A 256 -30.90 -18.40 22.91
CA THR A 256 -31.99 -18.80 21.99
C THR A 256 -31.94 -18.02 20.67
N ASN A 257 -30.82 -17.33 20.42
CA ASN A 257 -30.55 -16.57 19.21
C ASN A 257 -29.02 -16.40 19.06
N PHE A 258 -28.59 -15.48 18.20
CA PHE A 258 -27.19 -15.07 18.08
C PHE A 258 -26.60 -14.61 19.41
N TYR A 259 -25.44 -15.15 19.76
CA TYR A 259 -24.74 -14.81 21.01
C TYR A 259 -23.24 -14.66 20.82
N ARG A 260 -22.70 -13.45 21.06
CA ARG A 260 -21.26 -13.16 21.06
C ARG A 260 -20.71 -13.36 22.47
N ALA A 261 -19.92 -14.41 22.65
CA ALA A 261 -19.29 -14.74 23.91
C ALA A 261 -18.06 -13.86 24.19
N GLN A 262 -17.72 -13.65 25.46
CA GLN A 262 -16.56 -12.82 25.85
C GLN A 262 -15.23 -13.41 25.41
N ASN A 263 -15.17 -14.71 25.16
CA ASN A 263 -14.00 -15.40 24.60
C ASN A 263 -13.83 -15.19 23.08
N GLY A 264 -14.63 -14.32 22.46
CA GLY A 264 -14.56 -13.96 21.04
C GLY A 264 -15.33 -14.91 20.11
N LYS A 265 -15.89 -16.00 20.61
CA LYS A 265 -16.71 -16.92 19.82
C LYS A 265 -18.11 -16.34 19.57
N TYR A 266 -18.64 -16.59 18.38
CA TYR A 266 -20.01 -16.20 18.02
C TYR A 266 -20.85 -17.43 17.78
N TYR A 267 -22.03 -17.52 18.36
CA TYR A 267 -22.90 -18.70 18.24
C TYR A 267 -24.26 -18.31 17.69
N TYR A 268 -24.96 -19.27 17.11
CA TYR A 268 -26.38 -19.16 16.79
C TYR A 268 -27.12 -20.36 17.37
N ALA A 269 -28.10 -20.08 18.22
CA ALA A 269 -29.06 -21.06 18.71
C ALA A 269 -30.44 -20.76 18.12
N GLN A 270 -31.19 -21.81 17.78
CA GLN A 270 -32.60 -21.70 17.43
C GLN A 270 -33.42 -21.23 18.65
N PRO A 271 -34.69 -20.81 18.49
CA PRO A 271 -35.55 -20.46 19.63
C PRO A 271 -35.68 -21.56 20.70
N THR A 272 -35.50 -22.82 20.30
CA THR A 272 -35.45 -24.00 21.19
C THR A 272 -34.16 -24.11 22.01
N GLY A 273 -33.17 -23.26 21.75
CA GLY A 273 -31.83 -23.29 22.34
C GLY A 273 -30.83 -24.21 21.64
N ILE A 274 -31.28 -25.01 20.67
CA ILE A 274 -30.43 -25.97 19.95
C ILE A 274 -29.60 -25.26 18.89
N ILE A 275 -28.31 -25.54 18.85
CA ILE A 275 -27.40 -25.12 17.79
C ILE A 275 -27.55 -26.11 16.62
N PRO A 276 -27.82 -25.64 15.39
CA PRO A 276 -27.91 -26.53 14.23
C PRO A 276 -26.62 -27.32 14.01
N GLN A 277 -26.74 -28.53 13.44
CA GLN A 277 -25.58 -29.37 13.13
C GLN A 277 -24.58 -28.64 12.22
N GLY A 278 -23.29 -28.83 12.50
CA GLY A 278 -22.15 -28.19 11.83
C GLY A 278 -22.20 -28.20 10.30
N GLY A 279 -21.49 -27.26 9.68
CA GLY A 279 -21.45 -27.08 8.23
C GLY A 279 -22.00 -25.73 7.75
N LEU A 280 -22.06 -25.56 6.43
CA LEU A 280 -22.60 -24.37 5.78
C LEU A 280 -24.13 -24.40 5.79
N ARG A 281 -24.76 -23.32 6.28
CA ARG A 281 -26.21 -23.23 6.51
C ARG A 281 -26.74 -21.87 6.09
N MET A 282 -27.96 -21.85 5.57
CA MET A 282 -28.73 -20.63 5.40
C MET A 282 -29.42 -20.28 6.72
N ILE A 283 -29.05 -19.16 7.34
CA ILE A 283 -29.58 -18.70 8.62
C ILE A 283 -29.94 -17.22 8.47
N ASN A 284 -31.22 -16.87 8.67
CA ASN A 284 -31.76 -15.53 8.47
C ASN A 284 -31.36 -14.92 7.12
N ASN A 285 -31.61 -15.66 6.03
CA ASN A 285 -31.31 -15.26 4.64
C ASN A 285 -29.83 -14.98 4.34
N ALA A 286 -28.91 -15.51 5.13
CA ALA A 286 -27.48 -15.43 4.88
C ALA A 286 -26.81 -16.81 5.02
N TRP A 287 -25.86 -17.12 4.14
CA TRP A 287 -25.00 -18.30 4.29
C TRP A 287 -24.00 -18.07 5.43
N ARG A 288 -23.92 -19.02 6.36
CA ARG A 288 -23.03 -19.01 7.53
C ARG A 288 -22.43 -20.39 7.72
N TYR A 289 -21.24 -20.48 8.31
CA TYR A 289 -20.60 -21.76 8.59
C TYR A 289 -20.52 -22.01 10.10
N ILE A 290 -21.14 -23.10 10.56
CA ILE A 290 -21.03 -23.58 11.94
C ILE A 290 -19.84 -24.52 12.02
N GLN A 291 -18.84 -24.12 12.80
CA GLN A 291 -17.59 -24.84 13.03
C GLN A 291 -17.79 -26.08 13.91
N PRO A 292 -16.82 -27.02 13.95
CA PRO A 292 -16.91 -28.21 14.82
C PRO A 292 -17.05 -27.91 16.31
N ASP A 293 -16.62 -26.72 16.76
CA ASP A 293 -16.76 -26.26 18.14
C ASP A 293 -18.08 -25.49 18.40
N TYR A 294 -19.04 -25.60 17.47
CA TYR A 294 -20.37 -24.99 17.48
C TYR A 294 -20.41 -23.48 17.25
N SER A 295 -19.26 -22.81 17.16
CA SER A 295 -19.21 -21.39 16.85
C SER A 295 -19.37 -21.11 15.35
N LEU A 296 -19.79 -19.92 14.99
CA LEU A 296 -19.83 -19.42 13.62
C LEU A 296 -18.42 -19.01 13.19
N ALA A 297 -18.05 -19.33 11.96
CA ALA A 297 -16.90 -18.70 11.33
C ALA A 297 -17.19 -17.21 11.12
N ILE A 298 -16.29 -16.37 11.63
CA ILE A 298 -16.38 -14.92 11.55
C ILE A 298 -15.02 -14.35 11.15
N ASN A 299 -15.06 -13.19 10.49
CA ASN A 299 -13.89 -12.34 10.24
C ASN A 299 -12.67 -13.10 9.66
N GLY A 300 -12.91 -13.98 8.68
CA GLY A 300 -11.86 -14.87 8.21
C GLY A 300 -12.27 -15.82 7.10
N ALA A 301 -11.25 -16.51 6.58
CA ALA A 301 -11.36 -17.50 5.52
C ALA A 301 -11.43 -18.92 6.11
N VAL A 302 -12.26 -19.78 5.52
CA VAL A 302 -12.42 -21.19 5.89
C VAL A 302 -12.20 -22.05 4.66
N SER A 303 -11.39 -23.10 4.81
CA SER A 303 -11.10 -24.06 3.73
C SER A 303 -12.13 -25.18 3.68
N PHE A 304 -12.58 -25.50 2.47
CA PHE A 304 -13.48 -26.60 2.14
C PHE A 304 -12.82 -27.46 1.05
N ALA A 305 -13.37 -28.66 0.82
CA ALA A 305 -12.87 -29.57 -0.21
C ALA A 305 -12.91 -28.96 -1.63
N ASP A 306 -13.83 -28.04 -1.88
CA ASP A 306 -14.05 -27.37 -3.17
C ASP A 306 -13.43 -25.96 -3.26
N GLY A 307 -12.79 -25.48 -2.19
CA GLY A 307 -12.08 -24.20 -2.18
C GLY A 307 -12.27 -23.41 -0.88
N VAL A 308 -11.88 -22.13 -0.90
CA VAL A 308 -11.93 -21.26 0.28
C VAL A 308 -13.13 -20.31 0.20
N ARG A 309 -13.80 -20.11 1.33
CA ARG A 309 -14.91 -19.14 1.51
C ARG A 309 -14.56 -18.16 2.63
N VAL A 310 -15.07 -16.94 2.56
CA VAL A 310 -14.74 -15.87 3.52
C VAL A 310 -16.00 -15.34 4.20
N PHE A 311 -15.91 -15.09 5.51
CA PHE A 311 -17.02 -14.63 6.34
C PHE A 311 -16.70 -13.29 7.01
N ASN A 312 -17.67 -12.38 7.07
CA ASN A 312 -17.52 -11.09 7.74
C ASN A 312 -17.63 -11.20 9.28
N ASN A 313 -17.58 -10.06 9.99
CA ASN A 313 -17.68 -10.01 11.45
C ASN A 313 -19.00 -10.55 12.01
N ASP A 314 -20.06 -10.52 11.21
CA ASP A 314 -21.34 -11.07 11.57
C ASP A 314 -21.44 -12.55 11.25
N GLY A 315 -20.46 -13.14 10.56
CA GLY A 315 -20.44 -14.54 10.14
C GLY A 315 -21.21 -14.81 8.85
N VAL A 316 -21.47 -13.76 8.06
CA VAL A 316 -22.11 -13.86 6.75
C VAL A 316 -21.05 -14.14 5.71
N MET A 317 -21.29 -15.14 4.86
CA MET A 317 -20.42 -15.47 3.73
C MET A 317 -20.42 -14.33 2.71
N LEU A 318 -19.24 -13.87 2.34
CA LEU A 318 -19.02 -12.80 1.36
C LEU A 318 -19.09 -13.35 -0.07
N VAL A 319 -19.53 -12.51 -1.01
CA VAL A 319 -19.59 -12.81 -2.46
C VAL A 319 -19.26 -11.56 -3.27
N ASN A 320 -18.68 -11.76 -4.46
CA ASN A 320 -18.30 -10.73 -5.43
C ASN A 320 -17.61 -9.50 -4.81
N THR A 321 -16.66 -9.73 -3.91
CA THR A 321 -16.05 -8.64 -3.13
C THR A 321 -14.62 -8.95 -2.69
N PHE A 322 -13.86 -7.89 -2.43
CA PHE A 322 -12.56 -7.96 -1.77
C PHE A 322 -12.72 -7.94 -0.26
N TYR A 323 -11.90 -8.71 0.44
CA TYR A 323 -11.88 -8.76 1.89
C TYR A 323 -10.45 -8.81 2.42
N GLN A 324 -10.12 -7.89 3.32
CA GLN A 324 -8.85 -7.86 4.02
C GLN A 324 -9.04 -8.43 5.43
N ALA A 325 -8.45 -9.60 5.68
CA ALA A 325 -8.51 -10.28 6.96
C ALA A 325 -7.66 -9.53 8.02
N PRO A 326 -7.91 -9.77 9.33
CA PRO A 326 -7.15 -9.14 10.42
C PRO A 326 -5.64 -9.37 10.35
N ASN A 327 -5.22 -10.52 9.81
CA ASN A 327 -3.81 -10.85 9.55
C ASN A 327 -3.24 -10.19 8.28
N GLN A 328 -3.91 -9.17 7.74
CA GLN A 328 -3.56 -8.38 6.56
C GLN A 328 -3.62 -9.13 5.21
N LYS A 329 -4.00 -10.41 5.20
CA LYS A 329 -4.21 -11.16 3.97
C LYS A 329 -5.43 -10.64 3.21
N LEU A 330 -5.27 -10.45 1.91
CA LEU A 330 -6.32 -9.99 1.01
C LEU A 330 -6.94 -11.19 0.29
N TYR A 331 -8.26 -11.20 0.12
CA TYR A 331 -8.99 -12.22 -0.61
C TYR A 331 -9.94 -11.55 -1.60
N TYR A 332 -10.20 -12.19 -2.73
CA TYR A 332 -11.35 -11.87 -3.58
C TYR A 332 -12.24 -13.09 -3.66
N VAL A 333 -13.53 -12.90 -3.41
CA VAL A 333 -14.53 -13.96 -3.43
C VAL A 333 -15.46 -13.73 -4.61
N LYS A 334 -15.66 -14.77 -5.42
CA LYS A 334 -16.53 -14.74 -6.61
C LYS A 334 -18.02 -14.73 -6.22
N ALA A 335 -18.89 -14.65 -7.23
CA ALA A 335 -20.34 -14.70 -7.05
C ALA A 335 -20.85 -16.03 -6.47
N ASP A 336 -20.13 -17.14 -6.68
CA ASP A 336 -20.45 -18.47 -6.13
C ASP A 336 -19.98 -18.66 -4.67
N GLY A 337 -19.35 -17.64 -4.09
CA GLY A 337 -18.81 -17.67 -2.72
C GLY A 337 -17.43 -18.32 -2.58
N LEU A 338 -16.81 -18.77 -3.67
CA LEU A 338 -15.47 -19.35 -3.67
C LEU A 338 -14.40 -18.31 -4.06
N THR A 339 -13.17 -18.49 -3.56
CA THR A 339 -11.98 -17.81 -4.10
C THR A 339 -11.62 -18.31 -5.50
N ASN A 340 -10.75 -17.61 -6.21
CA ASN A 340 -10.22 -18.08 -7.49
C ASN A 340 -9.30 -19.29 -7.32
N LYS A 341 -9.03 -19.99 -8.43
CA LYS A 341 -7.93 -20.96 -8.48
C LYS A 341 -6.58 -20.22 -8.44
N PRO A 342 -5.50 -20.85 -7.97
CA PRO A 342 -4.17 -20.22 -7.94
C PRO A 342 -3.72 -19.76 -9.33
N GLY A 343 -3.10 -18.57 -9.41
CA GLY A 343 -2.68 -17.93 -10.65
C GLY A 343 -3.36 -16.59 -10.92
N LEU A 344 -3.14 -16.06 -12.13
CA LEU A 344 -3.68 -14.78 -12.56
C LEU A 344 -5.18 -14.85 -12.85
N PHE A 345 -5.89 -13.81 -12.44
CA PHE A 345 -7.28 -13.59 -12.80
C PHE A 345 -7.57 -12.09 -12.89
N TYR A 346 -8.70 -11.77 -13.52
CA TYR A 346 -9.09 -10.40 -13.82
C TYR A 346 -10.37 -10.02 -13.07
N VAL A 347 -10.39 -8.81 -12.49
CA VAL A 347 -11.59 -8.25 -11.84
C VAL A 347 -11.73 -6.80 -12.25
N GLY A 348 -12.88 -6.46 -12.85
CA GLY A 348 -13.14 -5.12 -13.39
C GLY A 348 -12.23 -4.83 -14.58
N SER A 349 -11.11 -4.13 -14.33
CA SER A 349 -10.11 -3.78 -15.33
C SER A 349 -8.67 -4.03 -14.87
N LEU A 350 -8.46 -4.80 -13.80
CA LEU A 350 -7.15 -4.99 -13.18
C LEU A 350 -6.85 -6.48 -12.99
N TRP A 351 -5.57 -6.81 -13.10
CA TRP A 351 -5.04 -8.15 -12.86
C TRP A 351 -4.67 -8.35 -11.39
N TYR A 352 -4.99 -9.53 -10.88
CA TYR A 352 -4.65 -9.99 -9.53
C TYR A 352 -4.08 -11.41 -9.62
N SER A 353 -3.29 -11.81 -8.62
CA SER A 353 -2.76 -13.18 -8.54
C SER A 353 -3.19 -13.86 -7.25
N GLN A 354 -3.73 -15.05 -7.40
CA GLN A 354 -4.19 -15.91 -6.32
C GLN A 354 -3.08 -16.89 -5.91
N LYS A 355 -2.70 -16.94 -4.63
CA LYS A 355 -1.69 -17.89 -4.12
C LYS A 355 -2.26 -19.31 -3.98
N SER A 356 -1.38 -20.31 -4.08
CA SER A 356 -1.74 -21.74 -4.01
C SER A 356 -1.92 -22.30 -2.60
N GLY A 357 -1.32 -21.68 -1.58
CA GLY A 357 -1.39 -22.16 -0.21
C GLY A 357 -2.70 -21.80 0.50
N ASP A 358 -2.78 -20.55 0.96
CA ASP A 358 -3.90 -20.06 1.76
C ASP A 358 -5.00 -19.37 0.93
N TYR A 359 -4.87 -19.37 -0.40
CA TYR A 359 -5.78 -18.67 -1.30
C TYR A 359 -5.98 -17.19 -0.94
N SER A 360 -4.95 -16.54 -0.41
CA SER A 360 -4.86 -15.08 -0.39
C SER A 360 -4.32 -14.53 -1.71
N LEU A 361 -4.57 -13.24 -1.98
CA LEU A 361 -4.02 -12.52 -3.11
C LEU A 361 -2.58 -12.09 -2.83
N ALA A 362 -1.78 -12.05 -3.89
CA ALA A 362 -0.48 -11.40 -3.87
C ALA A 362 -0.65 -9.90 -3.55
N LYS A 363 0.09 -9.39 -2.57
CA LYS A 363 0.01 -7.99 -2.11
C LYS A 363 1.35 -7.53 -1.56
N ASN A 364 1.85 -6.40 -2.07
CA ASN A 364 3.17 -5.85 -1.79
C ASN A 364 4.30 -6.88 -1.99
N GLU A 365 4.22 -7.68 -3.05
CA GLU A 365 5.19 -8.74 -3.28
C GLU A 365 5.45 -9.04 -4.76
N LEU A 366 6.65 -9.56 -5.01
CA LEU A 366 7.07 -10.10 -6.29
C LEU A 366 6.61 -11.55 -6.40
N VAL A 367 6.00 -11.91 -7.52
CA VAL A 367 5.51 -13.26 -7.78
C VAL A 367 6.09 -13.77 -9.08
N TRP A 368 6.77 -14.91 -9.00
CA TRP A 368 7.18 -15.68 -10.16
C TRP A 368 6.03 -16.55 -10.64
N LEU A 369 5.59 -16.30 -11.87
CA LEU A 369 4.67 -17.17 -12.60
C LEU A 369 5.44 -17.90 -13.71
N SER A 370 4.78 -18.83 -14.38
CA SER A 370 5.42 -19.69 -15.39
C SER A 370 6.08 -18.92 -16.55
N ASP A 371 5.61 -17.71 -16.81
CA ASP A 371 6.03 -16.83 -17.91
C ASP A 371 6.87 -15.63 -17.45
N GLY A 372 7.10 -15.48 -16.14
CA GLY A 372 8.06 -14.51 -15.60
C GLY A 372 7.63 -13.81 -14.31
N LEU A 373 8.47 -12.87 -13.87
CA LEU A 373 8.34 -12.14 -12.62
C LEU A 373 7.36 -10.98 -12.76
N ARG A 374 6.49 -10.78 -11.76
CA ARG A 374 5.53 -9.65 -11.69
C ARG A 374 5.48 -9.04 -10.30
N TYR A 375 4.97 -7.81 -10.20
CA TYR A 375 4.74 -7.15 -8.91
C TYR A 375 3.26 -6.84 -8.67
N PHE A 376 2.77 -7.12 -7.47
CA PHE A 376 1.41 -6.80 -7.03
C PHE A 376 1.48 -5.81 -5.87
N GLY A 377 0.86 -4.64 -6.05
CA GLY A 377 0.98 -3.51 -5.12
C GLY A 377 0.11 -3.64 -3.86
N ALA A 378 -0.08 -2.53 -3.16
CA ALA A 378 -0.79 -2.49 -1.87
C ALA A 378 -2.27 -2.86 -1.94
N THR A 379 -2.90 -2.66 -3.10
CA THR A 379 -4.29 -3.07 -3.37
C THR A 379 -4.40 -4.52 -3.86
N GLY A 380 -3.27 -5.20 -4.03
CA GLY A 380 -3.17 -6.52 -4.68
C GLY A 380 -3.26 -6.49 -6.20
N ALA A 381 -3.48 -5.32 -6.81
CA ALA A 381 -3.48 -5.17 -8.26
C ALA A 381 -2.04 -5.25 -8.81
N MET A 382 -1.89 -5.89 -9.96
CA MET A 382 -0.64 -5.95 -10.71
C MET A 382 -0.16 -4.54 -11.08
N GLN A 383 1.14 -4.30 -10.94
CA GLN A 383 1.77 -3.01 -11.19
C GLN A 383 2.54 -3.02 -12.51
N PHE A 384 2.75 -1.83 -13.05
CA PHE A 384 3.42 -1.57 -14.33
C PHE A 384 4.41 -0.41 -14.17
N GLY A 385 5.35 -0.27 -15.10
CA GLY A 385 6.40 0.75 -15.08
C GLY A 385 7.40 0.58 -13.93
N LEU A 386 8.05 1.69 -13.55
CA LEU A 386 9.03 1.71 -12.47
C LEU A 386 8.37 1.55 -11.10
N GLN A 387 8.77 0.52 -10.35
CA GLN A 387 8.23 0.19 -9.05
C GLN A 387 9.34 0.05 -8.01
N SER A 388 9.15 0.67 -6.85
CA SER A 388 10.00 0.44 -5.69
C SER A 388 9.47 -0.77 -4.91
N VAL A 389 10.35 -1.73 -4.64
CA VAL A 389 10.05 -2.94 -3.88
C VAL A 389 11.13 -3.11 -2.82
N GLY A 390 10.82 -2.73 -1.57
CA GLY A 390 11.83 -2.65 -0.51
C GLY A 390 12.85 -1.54 -0.79
N SER A 391 14.14 -1.87 -0.75
CA SER A 391 15.23 -0.94 -1.10
C SER A 391 15.56 -0.91 -2.60
N ASP A 392 15.00 -1.84 -3.37
CA ASP A 392 15.32 -2.03 -4.78
C ASP A 392 14.25 -1.41 -5.68
N TYR A 393 14.61 -1.15 -6.93
CA TYR A 393 13.68 -0.73 -7.97
C TYR A 393 13.64 -1.79 -9.07
N TYR A 394 12.46 -1.98 -9.65
CA TYR A 394 12.20 -2.90 -10.76
C TYR A 394 11.38 -2.16 -11.81
N TYR A 395 11.48 -2.54 -13.06
CA TYR A 395 10.59 -2.04 -14.10
C TYR A 395 9.73 -3.19 -14.63
N PHE A 396 8.43 -2.96 -14.69
CA PHE A 396 7.47 -3.92 -15.23
C PHE A 396 6.90 -3.39 -16.55
N GLY A 397 7.04 -4.16 -17.63
CA GLY A 397 6.49 -3.84 -18.94
C GLY A 397 4.97 -3.74 -18.93
N ASN A 398 4.36 -3.36 -20.06
CA ASN A 398 2.91 -3.20 -20.18
C ASN A 398 2.13 -4.53 -20.06
N ASP A 399 2.81 -5.66 -20.21
CA ASP A 399 2.30 -7.01 -19.94
C ASP A 399 2.39 -7.41 -18.45
N GLY A 400 2.96 -6.53 -17.61
CA GLY A 400 3.19 -6.72 -16.19
C GLY A 400 4.41 -7.59 -15.85
N LEU A 401 5.19 -8.03 -16.84
CA LEU A 401 6.42 -8.78 -16.64
C LEU A 401 7.58 -7.86 -16.28
N ALA A 402 8.48 -8.33 -15.42
CA ALA A 402 9.70 -7.61 -15.12
C ALA A 402 10.59 -7.54 -16.37
N ASP A 403 10.95 -6.33 -16.78
CA ASP A 403 11.90 -6.10 -17.86
C ASP A 403 13.32 -5.91 -17.32
N SER A 404 14.28 -6.11 -18.22
CA SER A 404 15.70 -5.95 -17.93
C SER A 404 16.45 -5.21 -19.05
N GLY A 405 17.73 -4.93 -18.83
CA GLY A 405 18.55 -4.11 -19.70
C GLY A 405 18.32 -2.62 -19.49
N TRP A 406 18.71 -1.82 -20.48
CA TRP A 406 18.49 -0.38 -20.47
C TRP A 406 17.02 -0.04 -20.73
N ILE A 407 16.42 0.67 -19.79
CA ILE A 407 15.02 1.10 -19.79
C ILE A 407 14.99 2.58 -19.42
N THR A 408 14.36 3.39 -20.26
CA THR A 408 14.16 4.80 -19.98
C THR A 408 12.95 4.96 -19.06
N VAL A 409 13.05 5.79 -18.01
CA VAL A 409 11.94 6.23 -17.17
C VAL A 409 12.03 7.76 -17.03
N ASN A 410 10.97 8.48 -17.38
CA ASN A 410 10.92 9.96 -17.34
C ASN A 410 12.11 10.67 -18.01
N GLY A 411 12.59 10.14 -19.15
CA GLY A 411 13.72 10.72 -19.89
C GLY A 411 15.11 10.32 -19.36
N ASN A 412 15.18 9.66 -18.21
CA ASN A 412 16.42 9.13 -17.64
C ASN A 412 16.57 7.65 -18.00
N GLN A 413 17.74 7.23 -18.47
CA GLN A 413 18.02 5.81 -18.63
C GLN A 413 18.33 5.17 -17.28
N TYR A 414 17.74 4.00 -17.04
CA TYR A 414 18.02 3.10 -15.93
C TYR A 414 18.37 1.74 -16.50
N TYR A 415 19.27 1.01 -15.87
CA TYR A 415 19.54 -0.36 -16.26
C TYR A 415 18.97 -1.30 -15.22
N PHE A 416 18.33 -2.36 -15.67
CA PHE A 416 17.80 -3.41 -14.82
C PHE A 416 18.56 -4.70 -15.12
N ASP A 417 19.09 -5.35 -14.10
CA ASP A 417 19.93 -6.51 -14.28
C ASP A 417 19.14 -7.69 -14.92
N PRO A 418 19.62 -8.34 -16.00
CA PRO A 418 18.90 -9.43 -16.68
C PRO A 418 18.62 -10.69 -15.84
N THR A 419 19.32 -10.87 -14.72
CA THR A 419 19.16 -12.05 -13.87
C THR A 419 18.23 -11.75 -12.70
N THR A 420 18.37 -10.57 -12.10
CA THR A 420 17.69 -10.18 -10.86
C THR A 420 16.56 -9.18 -11.08
N TYR A 421 16.49 -8.54 -12.24
CA TYR A 421 15.55 -7.46 -12.62
C TYR A 421 15.66 -6.19 -11.78
N LYS A 422 16.72 -6.08 -10.96
CA LYS A 422 16.93 -4.94 -10.08
C LYS A 422 17.60 -3.79 -10.82
N MET A 423 17.14 -2.58 -10.57
CA MET A 423 17.74 -1.35 -11.07
C MET A 423 19.17 -1.20 -10.55
N GLN A 424 20.09 -0.94 -11.46
CA GLN A 424 21.48 -0.61 -11.22
C GLN A 424 21.72 0.86 -11.57
N ASN A 425 22.76 1.45 -10.99
CA ASN A 425 23.14 2.83 -11.31
C ASN A 425 23.52 2.94 -12.80
N PRO A 426 22.85 3.80 -13.60
CA PRO A 426 23.13 4.02 -15.01
C PRO A 426 24.60 4.36 -15.31
N GLN A 427 25.23 5.16 -14.44
CA GLN A 427 26.63 5.56 -14.59
C GLN A 427 27.61 4.41 -14.34
N GLN A 428 27.11 3.30 -13.76
CA GLN A 428 27.85 2.07 -13.56
C GLN A 428 27.54 1.01 -14.62
N VAL A 429 26.53 1.25 -15.47
CA VAL A 429 26.13 0.30 -16.48
C VAL A 429 26.86 0.63 -17.76
N LYS A 430 27.63 -0.35 -18.19
CA LYS A 430 28.73 -0.22 -19.11
C LYS A 430 28.64 -1.45 -19.98
N ILE A 431 28.06 -1.32 -21.17
CA ILE A 431 28.14 -2.42 -22.14
C ILE A 431 29.60 -2.45 -22.57
N LEU A 432 30.34 -3.43 -22.07
CA LEU A 432 31.76 -3.56 -22.34
C LEU A 432 31.95 -4.00 -23.78
N GLY A 433 32.71 -3.22 -24.54
CA GLY A 433 33.10 -3.57 -25.89
C GLY A 433 34.58 -3.31 -26.12
N ILE A 434 35.04 -3.73 -27.29
CA ILE A 434 36.38 -3.46 -27.79
C ILE A 434 36.29 -2.95 -29.22
N ASP A 435 37.36 -2.34 -29.71
CA ASP A 435 37.56 -2.12 -31.12
C ASP A 435 38.89 -2.73 -31.58
N VAL A 436 38.89 -3.30 -32.78
CA VAL A 436 40.01 -4.12 -33.27
C VAL A 436 40.29 -3.90 -34.74
N SER A 437 41.52 -4.18 -35.13
CA SER A 437 42.00 -4.13 -36.50
C SER A 437 43.11 -5.15 -36.74
N LYS A 438 43.79 -5.09 -37.90
CA LYS A 438 44.97 -5.93 -38.16
C LYS A 438 46.05 -5.89 -37.08
N PHE A 439 46.08 -4.86 -36.23
CA PHE A 439 47.11 -4.69 -35.20
C PHE A 439 46.99 -5.68 -34.03
N GLN A 440 45.81 -6.28 -33.82
CA GLN A 440 45.61 -7.30 -32.78
C GLN A 440 46.05 -8.72 -33.22
N GLY A 441 46.25 -8.96 -34.51
CA GLY A 441 46.59 -10.28 -35.05
C GLY A 441 45.51 -11.34 -34.78
N PRO A 442 45.84 -12.65 -34.74
CA PRO A 442 44.87 -13.70 -34.46
C PRO A 442 44.17 -13.52 -33.09
N ILE A 443 42.83 -13.64 -33.05
CA ILE A 443 41.99 -13.46 -31.85
C ILE A 443 41.23 -14.75 -31.55
N ASP A 444 41.25 -15.19 -30.28
CA ASP A 444 40.32 -16.19 -29.75
C ASP A 444 39.02 -15.51 -29.29
N TRP A 445 38.00 -15.54 -30.15
CA TRP A 445 36.73 -14.87 -29.93
C TRP A 445 35.89 -15.47 -28.81
N ASN A 446 36.04 -16.77 -28.51
CA ASN A 446 35.32 -17.40 -27.41
C ASN A 446 35.89 -16.93 -26.08
N ALA A 447 37.22 -16.80 -25.98
CA ALA A 447 37.86 -16.21 -24.80
C ALA A 447 37.48 -14.74 -24.61
N VAL A 448 37.38 -13.96 -25.71
CA VAL A 448 36.90 -12.57 -25.67
C VAL A 448 35.46 -12.50 -25.16
N LYS A 449 34.55 -13.31 -25.70
CA LYS A 449 33.16 -13.37 -25.22
C LYS A 449 33.09 -13.75 -23.74
N ALA A 450 33.87 -14.75 -23.34
CA ALA A 450 33.92 -15.23 -21.96
C ALA A 450 34.50 -14.19 -20.98
N SER A 451 35.27 -13.21 -21.46
CA SER A 451 35.77 -12.11 -20.62
C SER A 451 34.71 -11.06 -20.29
N GLY A 452 33.49 -11.20 -20.81
CA GLY A 452 32.39 -10.24 -20.61
C GLY A 452 32.29 -9.15 -21.68
N VAL A 453 33.11 -9.21 -22.75
CA VAL A 453 32.92 -8.34 -23.93
C VAL A 453 31.59 -8.70 -24.59
N GLN A 454 30.79 -7.70 -24.94
CA GLN A 454 29.46 -7.85 -25.51
C GLN A 454 29.37 -7.42 -26.97
N PHE A 455 30.17 -6.42 -27.37
CA PHE A 455 30.25 -5.96 -28.74
C PHE A 455 31.69 -5.70 -29.19
N VAL A 456 31.88 -5.65 -30.51
CA VAL A 456 33.14 -5.25 -31.13
C VAL A 456 32.91 -4.32 -32.32
N ILE A 457 33.70 -3.25 -32.41
CA ILE A 457 33.77 -2.39 -33.60
C ILE A 457 35.01 -2.76 -34.40
N ILE A 458 34.82 -3.25 -35.62
CA ILE A 458 35.90 -3.87 -36.41
C ILE A 458 36.34 -2.91 -37.52
N ARG A 459 37.65 -2.65 -37.66
CA ARG A 459 38.13 -1.85 -38.78
C ARG A 459 37.82 -2.56 -40.09
N VAL A 460 37.03 -1.92 -40.95
CA VAL A 460 36.80 -2.42 -42.31
C VAL A 460 37.83 -1.89 -43.29
N LEU A 461 38.25 -0.64 -43.11
CA LEU A 461 39.14 0.04 -44.04
C LEU A 461 40.17 0.87 -43.30
N GLY A 462 41.40 0.83 -43.80
CA GLY A 462 42.44 1.79 -43.48
C GLY A 462 42.91 2.50 -44.73
N SER A 463 43.58 3.63 -44.55
CA SER A 463 44.19 4.41 -45.63
C SER A 463 45.69 4.56 -45.43
N THR A 464 46.41 4.66 -46.55
CA THR A 464 47.82 5.04 -46.59
C THR A 464 48.03 6.06 -47.71
N ASN A 465 49.26 6.56 -47.88
CA ASN A 465 49.62 7.39 -49.04
C ASN A 465 49.44 6.67 -50.39
N ALA A 466 49.33 5.33 -50.41
CA ALA A 466 49.05 4.55 -51.61
C ALA A 466 47.54 4.40 -51.91
N GLY A 467 46.67 4.93 -51.05
CA GLY A 467 45.21 4.83 -51.16
C GLY A 467 44.57 3.97 -50.05
N PRO A 468 43.22 3.86 -50.09
CA PRO A 468 42.46 3.02 -49.16
C PRO A 468 42.63 1.52 -49.43
N TYR A 469 42.56 0.71 -48.38
CA TYR A 469 42.61 -0.75 -48.45
C TYR A 469 41.69 -1.40 -47.41
N ILE A 470 41.09 -2.54 -47.76
CA ILE A 470 40.33 -3.36 -46.82
C ILE A 470 41.27 -3.96 -45.78
N ASP A 471 40.92 -3.84 -44.49
CA ASP A 471 41.73 -4.44 -43.43
C ASP A 471 41.77 -5.98 -43.61
N GLN A 472 42.96 -6.54 -43.68
CA GLN A 472 43.18 -7.95 -44.01
C GLN A 472 42.50 -8.93 -43.03
N TYR A 473 42.16 -8.49 -41.82
CA TYR A 473 41.47 -9.31 -40.83
C TYR A 473 39.96 -9.08 -40.77
N PHE A 474 39.41 -8.10 -41.50
CA PHE A 474 38.00 -7.71 -41.39
C PHE A 474 37.03 -8.91 -41.51
N HIS A 475 37.15 -9.71 -42.57
CA HIS A 475 36.26 -10.87 -42.77
C HIS A 475 36.42 -11.93 -41.68
N THR A 476 37.66 -12.27 -41.31
CA THR A 476 37.96 -13.27 -40.28
C THR A 476 37.44 -12.83 -38.91
N TYR A 477 37.57 -11.55 -38.57
CA TYR A 477 37.07 -10.98 -37.32
C TYR A 477 35.55 -10.90 -37.30
N MET A 478 34.91 -10.45 -38.38
CA MET A 478 33.44 -10.43 -38.47
C MET A 478 32.86 -11.83 -38.25
N GLN A 479 33.39 -12.85 -38.92
CA GLN A 479 32.93 -14.23 -38.76
C GLN A 479 33.19 -14.76 -37.34
N GLY A 480 34.40 -14.56 -36.81
CA GLY A 480 34.76 -15.02 -35.47
C GLY A 480 33.90 -14.39 -34.37
N ALA A 481 33.69 -13.07 -34.43
CA ALA A 481 32.86 -12.35 -33.47
C ALA A 481 31.39 -12.77 -33.53
N LEU A 482 30.82 -12.89 -34.74
CA LEU A 482 29.45 -13.35 -34.93
C LEU A 482 29.25 -14.78 -34.42
N ASN A 483 30.18 -15.69 -34.71
CA ASN A 483 30.12 -17.07 -34.24
C ASN A 483 30.20 -17.18 -32.70
N ALA A 484 30.95 -16.28 -32.06
CA ALA A 484 31.01 -16.17 -30.59
C ALA A 484 29.78 -15.46 -29.97
N GLY A 485 28.82 -15.00 -30.79
CA GLY A 485 27.63 -14.30 -30.33
C GLY A 485 27.89 -12.87 -29.83
N LEU A 486 28.91 -12.21 -30.37
CA LEU A 486 29.17 -10.78 -30.13
C LEU A 486 28.34 -9.92 -31.08
N GLN A 487 27.92 -8.75 -30.57
CA GLN A 487 27.34 -7.70 -31.40
C GLN A 487 28.45 -7.02 -32.20
N VAL A 488 28.17 -6.59 -33.43
CA VAL A 488 29.22 -6.09 -34.34
C VAL A 488 28.87 -4.74 -34.97
N GLY A 489 29.86 -3.86 -34.98
CA GLY A 489 29.91 -2.60 -35.74
C GLY A 489 31.21 -2.54 -36.55
N ALA A 490 31.43 -1.45 -37.28
CA ALA A 490 32.66 -1.27 -38.03
C ALA A 490 33.15 0.17 -38.04
N TYR A 491 34.41 0.39 -38.42
CA TYR A 491 34.93 1.74 -38.64
C TYR A 491 35.83 1.85 -39.87
N ILE A 492 35.83 3.04 -40.47
CA ILE A 492 36.62 3.43 -41.64
C ILE A 492 37.64 4.48 -41.16
N TYR A 493 38.91 4.09 -41.06
CA TYR A 493 39.99 5.01 -40.70
C TYR A 493 40.32 5.89 -41.92
N SER A 494 39.88 7.15 -41.87
CA SER A 494 39.76 8.04 -43.03
C SER A 494 40.94 9.01 -43.16
N TYR A 495 41.52 9.10 -44.35
CA TYR A 495 42.46 10.15 -44.78
C TYR A 495 41.76 11.24 -45.63
N GLY A 496 40.44 11.14 -45.82
CA GLY A 496 39.66 12.09 -46.60
C GLY A 496 39.87 13.54 -46.19
N THR A 497 40.27 14.38 -47.15
CA THR A 497 40.26 15.85 -47.04
C THR A 497 39.46 16.52 -48.16
N THR A 498 38.89 15.71 -49.06
CA THR A 498 38.01 16.14 -50.16
C THR A 498 36.84 15.17 -50.28
N TYR A 499 35.72 15.63 -50.83
CA TYR A 499 34.53 14.80 -51.05
C TYR A 499 34.83 13.57 -51.92
N ASP A 500 35.65 13.71 -52.97
CA ASP A 500 36.01 12.60 -53.86
C ASP A 500 36.78 11.51 -53.12
N TYR A 501 37.72 11.89 -52.24
CA TYR A 501 38.49 10.91 -51.48
C TYR A 501 37.65 10.23 -50.40
N MET A 502 36.80 11.00 -49.69
CA MET A 502 35.83 10.41 -48.75
C MET A 502 34.88 9.42 -49.46
N ASN A 503 34.42 9.75 -50.67
CA ASN A 503 33.62 8.83 -51.47
C ASN A 503 34.43 7.57 -51.87
N LEU A 504 35.70 7.72 -52.26
CA LEU A 504 36.57 6.59 -52.57
C LEU A 504 36.75 5.66 -51.37
N GLU A 505 36.97 6.21 -50.17
CA GLU A 505 37.10 5.42 -48.94
C GLU A 505 35.80 4.69 -48.59
N VAL A 506 34.67 5.39 -48.55
CA VAL A 506 33.38 4.76 -48.21
C VAL A 506 32.97 3.72 -49.26
N SER A 507 33.10 4.03 -50.56
CA SER A 507 32.77 3.07 -51.63
C SER A 507 33.67 1.83 -51.60
N THR A 508 34.95 1.98 -51.27
CA THR A 508 35.86 0.85 -51.07
C THR A 508 35.40 0.02 -49.87
N ALA A 509 35.12 0.63 -48.71
CA ALA A 509 34.64 -0.07 -47.52
C ALA A 509 33.34 -0.85 -47.78
N LEU A 510 32.41 -0.27 -48.56
CA LEU A 510 31.13 -0.90 -48.91
C LEU A 510 31.31 -2.25 -49.62
N THR A 511 32.41 -2.45 -50.37
CA THR A 511 32.69 -3.74 -51.03
C THR A 511 32.83 -4.90 -50.02
N ALA A 512 33.33 -4.62 -48.81
CA ALA A 512 33.47 -5.58 -47.74
C ALA A 512 32.26 -5.57 -46.77
N LEU A 513 31.77 -4.38 -46.40
CA LEU A 513 30.62 -4.24 -45.49
C LEU A 513 29.37 -4.98 -46.01
N ASN A 514 29.12 -4.92 -47.32
CA ASN A 514 27.90 -5.48 -47.91
C ASN A 514 27.79 -7.00 -47.74
N ALA A 515 28.90 -7.72 -47.56
CA ALA A 515 28.88 -9.16 -47.24
C ALA A 515 28.22 -9.47 -45.88
N TYR A 516 28.16 -8.49 -44.97
CA TYR A 516 27.62 -8.62 -43.62
C TYR A 516 26.51 -7.62 -43.30
N LYS A 517 25.91 -6.98 -44.31
CA LYS A 517 24.92 -5.90 -44.16
C LYS A 517 23.79 -6.19 -43.17
N ASN A 518 23.39 -7.46 -43.09
CA ASN A 518 22.31 -7.93 -42.23
C ASN A 518 22.74 -8.33 -40.81
N SER A 519 24.04 -8.35 -40.53
CA SER A 519 24.60 -8.78 -39.25
C SER A 519 25.00 -7.62 -38.35
N PHE A 520 25.14 -6.40 -38.90
CA PHE A 520 25.47 -5.22 -38.11
C PHE A 520 24.36 -4.87 -37.12
N THR A 521 24.74 -4.78 -35.86
CA THR A 521 23.89 -4.37 -34.75
C THR A 521 24.41 -3.11 -34.07
N TYR A 522 25.66 -2.72 -34.32
CA TYR A 522 26.25 -1.43 -33.93
C TYR A 522 26.52 -0.56 -35.16
N PRO A 523 26.74 0.76 -34.98
CA PRO A 523 26.96 1.68 -36.09
C PRO A 523 28.22 1.37 -36.92
N VAL A 524 28.26 1.94 -38.13
CA VAL A 524 29.47 2.04 -38.93
C VAL A 524 30.01 3.47 -38.81
N TYR A 525 31.22 3.59 -38.29
CA TYR A 525 31.81 4.89 -37.94
C TYR A 525 32.78 5.39 -39.02
N ILE A 526 32.69 6.67 -39.36
CA ILE A 526 33.78 7.41 -40.00
C ILE A 526 34.75 7.81 -38.88
N ASP A 527 35.90 7.17 -38.84
CA ASP A 527 36.99 7.47 -37.92
C ASP A 527 37.86 8.57 -38.54
N TYR A 528 37.69 9.79 -38.02
CA TYR A 528 38.26 11.03 -38.54
C TYR A 528 39.16 11.67 -37.48
N GLU A 529 40.42 11.23 -37.46
CA GLU A 529 41.37 11.62 -36.41
C GLU A 529 42.84 11.77 -36.87
N ASP A 530 43.17 11.34 -38.08
CA ASP A 530 44.55 11.37 -38.57
C ASP A 530 45.05 12.82 -38.66
N PRO A 531 46.33 13.10 -38.34
CA PRO A 531 46.90 14.44 -38.49
C PRO A 531 46.70 15.08 -39.88
N LEU A 532 46.61 14.29 -40.95
CA LEU A 532 46.30 14.74 -42.31
C LEU A 532 44.87 15.32 -42.42
N ASN A 533 43.94 14.80 -41.61
CA ASN A 533 42.56 15.26 -41.60
C ASN A 533 42.45 16.73 -41.13
N TRP A 534 43.36 17.20 -40.29
CA TRP A 534 43.37 18.56 -39.74
C TRP A 534 44.10 19.57 -40.64
N ASN A 535 43.90 19.40 -41.95
CA ASN A 535 44.40 20.29 -42.98
C ASN A 535 44.00 21.75 -42.66
N LYS A 536 44.99 22.62 -42.45
CA LYS A 536 44.79 24.03 -42.09
C LYS A 536 44.03 24.84 -43.14
N ASN A 537 43.83 24.29 -44.34
CA ASN A 537 43.07 24.92 -45.42
C ASN A 537 41.56 24.65 -45.34
N LEU A 538 41.11 23.79 -44.42
CA LEU A 538 39.69 23.53 -44.18
C LEU A 538 39.22 24.24 -42.90
N THR A 539 38.02 24.81 -42.94
CA THR A 539 37.34 25.34 -41.76
C THR A 539 36.69 24.23 -40.94
N LYS A 540 36.30 24.55 -39.70
CA LYS A 540 35.54 23.67 -38.82
C LYS A 540 34.24 23.15 -39.48
N ASP A 541 33.55 24.03 -40.21
CA ASP A 541 32.33 23.66 -40.94
C ASP A 541 32.65 22.73 -42.11
N GLN A 542 33.73 22.99 -42.86
CA GLN A 542 34.13 22.12 -43.97
C GLN A 542 34.52 20.70 -43.52
N HIS A 543 35.20 20.56 -42.39
CA HIS A 543 35.44 19.24 -41.79
C HIS A 543 34.13 18.56 -41.40
N THR A 544 33.23 19.30 -40.75
CA THR A 544 31.91 18.80 -40.35
C THR A 544 31.11 18.32 -41.57
N ASP A 545 31.12 19.08 -42.66
CA ASP A 545 30.44 18.75 -43.92
C ASP A 545 31.02 17.50 -44.59
N LEU A 546 32.35 17.34 -44.56
CA LEU A 546 33.01 16.17 -45.14
C LEU A 546 32.69 14.88 -44.37
N ILE A 547 32.70 14.93 -43.04
CA ILE A 547 32.33 13.79 -42.18
C ILE A 547 30.85 13.47 -42.38
N ARG A 548 29.98 14.49 -42.41
CA ARG A 548 28.55 14.33 -42.72
C ARG A 548 28.35 13.65 -44.06
N TYR A 549 29.14 14.00 -45.08
CA TYR A 549 29.05 13.37 -46.39
C TYR A 549 29.41 11.89 -46.35
N GLY A 550 30.49 11.49 -45.68
CA GLY A 550 30.82 10.08 -45.48
C GLY A 550 29.71 9.30 -44.75
N MET A 551 29.14 9.89 -43.70
CA MET A 551 28.01 9.32 -42.96
C MET A 551 26.73 9.21 -43.82
N ASN A 552 26.47 10.18 -44.68
CA ASN A 552 25.36 10.15 -45.63
C ASN A 552 25.52 8.99 -46.63
N LEU A 553 26.72 8.75 -47.15
CA LEU A 553 26.99 7.62 -48.04
C LEU A 553 26.73 6.27 -47.36
N LEU A 554 27.12 6.13 -46.08
CA LEU A 554 26.82 4.94 -45.28
C LEU A 554 25.30 4.78 -45.07
N ALA A 555 24.60 5.84 -44.69
CA ALA A 555 23.16 5.82 -44.46
C ALA A 555 22.35 5.51 -45.73
N GLN A 556 22.74 6.06 -46.88
CA GLN A 556 22.16 5.71 -48.18
C GLN A 556 22.27 4.20 -48.49
N ASN A 557 23.31 3.56 -47.97
CA ASN A 557 23.57 2.14 -48.16
C ASN A 557 22.98 1.24 -47.06
N GLY A 558 22.14 1.74 -46.16
CA GLY A 558 21.42 0.91 -45.19
C GLY A 558 22.11 0.70 -43.85
N TYR A 559 23.17 1.46 -43.57
CA TYR A 559 23.91 1.40 -42.30
C TYR A 559 23.46 2.52 -41.38
N LEU A 560 23.42 2.27 -40.06
CA LEU A 560 23.33 3.33 -39.07
C LEU A 560 24.70 4.03 -39.02
N PRO A 561 24.81 5.30 -39.46
CA PRO A 561 26.10 5.98 -39.50
C PRO A 561 26.48 6.57 -38.14
N GLY A 562 27.77 6.63 -37.87
CA GLY A 562 28.32 7.46 -36.82
C GLY A 562 29.67 8.06 -37.21
N PHE A 563 30.21 8.91 -36.35
CA PHE A 563 31.57 9.41 -36.46
C PHE A 563 32.34 9.11 -35.18
N TYR A 564 33.64 8.93 -35.33
CA TYR A 564 34.58 8.76 -34.24
C TYR A 564 35.70 9.78 -34.35
N THR A 565 36.09 10.34 -33.21
CA THR A 565 37.30 11.15 -33.03
C THR A 565 37.62 11.29 -31.53
N TYR A 566 38.78 11.84 -31.20
CA TYR A 566 39.14 12.11 -29.80
C TYR A 566 38.56 13.44 -29.29
N TYR A 567 38.34 13.52 -27.97
CA TYR A 567 37.65 14.63 -27.29
C TYR A 567 38.15 16.04 -27.68
N ASN A 568 39.46 16.22 -27.83
CA ASN A 568 40.03 17.51 -28.22
C ASN A 568 39.66 17.87 -29.67
N ALA A 569 39.80 16.95 -30.62
CA ALA A 569 39.41 17.19 -32.01
C ALA A 569 37.90 17.50 -32.15
N ALA A 570 37.06 16.80 -31.38
CA ALA A 570 35.61 17.06 -31.33
C ALA A 570 35.26 18.50 -30.88
N ASN A 571 36.10 19.12 -30.05
CA ASN A 571 35.92 20.51 -29.61
C ASN A 571 36.55 21.53 -30.59
N THR A 572 37.69 21.18 -31.18
CA THR A 572 38.52 22.13 -31.92
C THR A 572 38.23 22.15 -33.42
N TYR A 573 38.10 20.99 -34.07
CA TYR A 573 38.14 20.88 -35.54
C TYR A 573 36.79 20.56 -36.18
N ILE A 574 35.80 20.08 -35.40
CA ILE A 574 34.47 19.68 -35.93
C ILE A 574 33.34 20.20 -35.05
N ASN A 575 32.16 20.45 -35.62
CA ASN A 575 30.95 20.77 -34.87
C ASN A 575 30.25 19.46 -34.44
N ALA A 576 30.86 18.71 -33.52
CA ALA A 576 30.35 17.40 -33.11
C ALA A 576 28.90 17.45 -32.59
N GLN A 577 28.54 18.47 -31.80
CA GLN A 577 27.17 18.61 -31.30
C GLN A 577 26.16 18.86 -32.43
N GLN A 578 26.54 19.60 -33.47
CA GLN A 578 25.68 19.80 -34.64
C GLN A 578 25.36 18.46 -35.33
N LEU A 579 26.34 17.56 -35.48
CA LEU A 579 26.10 16.24 -36.07
C LEU A 579 25.16 15.40 -35.18
N ILE A 580 25.30 15.46 -33.86
CA ILE A 580 24.38 14.79 -32.91
C ILE A 580 22.95 15.37 -33.03
N ASP A 581 22.84 16.70 -33.13
CA ASP A 581 21.58 17.43 -33.30
C ASP A 581 20.94 17.20 -34.69
N GLU A 582 21.72 16.75 -35.66
CA GLU A 582 21.24 16.23 -36.94
C GLU A 582 20.87 14.74 -36.89
N GLY A 583 21.22 14.04 -35.80
CA GLY A 583 20.84 12.66 -35.52
C GLY A 583 21.95 11.63 -35.75
N TYR A 584 23.21 12.01 -35.98
CA TYR A 584 24.31 11.05 -36.14
C TYR A 584 24.81 10.52 -34.79
N GLU A 585 25.30 9.27 -34.77
CA GLU A 585 25.92 8.68 -33.59
C GLU A 585 27.36 9.16 -33.39
N PHE A 586 27.74 9.34 -32.13
CA PHE A 586 29.09 9.76 -31.76
C PHE A 586 29.78 8.74 -30.86
N TRP A 587 30.96 8.31 -31.29
CA TRP A 587 31.89 7.52 -30.51
C TRP A 587 33.12 8.38 -30.17
N VAL A 588 33.32 8.67 -28.88
CA VAL A 588 34.36 9.61 -28.43
C VAL A 588 35.50 8.89 -27.72
N ALA A 589 36.74 9.21 -28.08
CA ALA A 589 37.91 8.77 -27.32
C ALA A 589 38.34 9.83 -26.28
N HIS A 590 38.46 9.40 -25.02
CA HIS A 590 39.12 10.20 -23.98
C HIS A 590 39.68 9.30 -22.86
N TYR A 591 41.00 9.10 -22.88
CA TYR A 591 41.68 8.23 -21.93
C TYR A 591 41.89 8.96 -20.59
N GLY A 592 41.45 8.33 -19.49
CA GLY A 592 41.61 8.88 -18.13
C GLY A 592 40.43 9.72 -17.63
N ALA A 593 39.37 9.92 -18.42
CA ALA A 593 38.13 10.47 -17.91
C ALA A 593 37.46 9.50 -16.92
N SER A 594 36.78 10.04 -15.90
CA SER A 594 36.08 9.24 -14.88
C SER A 594 34.69 8.78 -15.32
N SER A 595 34.13 9.39 -16.36
CA SER A 595 32.79 9.11 -16.92
C SER A 595 32.75 9.48 -18.40
N ASN A 596 31.63 9.20 -19.07
CA ASN A 596 31.43 9.55 -20.48
C ASN A 596 31.74 11.03 -20.71
N PRO A 597 32.77 11.37 -21.51
CA PRO A 597 33.30 12.72 -21.60
C PRO A 597 32.40 13.64 -22.44
N TRP A 598 31.40 13.12 -23.16
CA TRP A 598 30.55 13.91 -24.03
C TRP A 598 29.05 13.60 -23.80
N PRO A 599 28.23 14.61 -23.47
CA PRO A 599 26.79 14.43 -23.31
C PRO A 599 26.15 13.86 -24.59
N ASN A 600 25.43 12.74 -24.48
CA ASN A 600 24.76 12.04 -25.59
C ASN A 600 25.68 11.33 -26.61
N ALA A 601 27.00 11.21 -26.36
CA ALA A 601 27.80 10.25 -27.12
C ALA A 601 27.34 8.82 -26.80
N GLY A 602 26.96 8.07 -27.83
CA GLY A 602 26.46 6.71 -27.70
C GLY A 602 27.53 5.71 -27.29
N MET A 603 28.81 6.05 -27.49
CA MET A 603 29.95 5.21 -27.10
C MET A 603 31.15 6.04 -26.65
N TRP A 604 31.87 5.52 -25.66
CA TRP A 604 33.10 6.11 -25.11
C TRP A 604 34.24 5.08 -25.13
N GLN A 605 35.32 5.40 -25.85
CA GLN A 605 36.59 4.68 -25.76
C GLN A 605 37.40 5.24 -24.58
N TYR A 606 37.54 4.42 -23.53
CA TYR A 606 38.07 4.88 -22.24
C TYR A 606 39.55 4.52 -22.03
N THR A 607 40.10 3.59 -22.80
CA THR A 607 41.54 3.27 -22.80
C THR A 607 41.96 2.57 -24.09
N SER A 608 43.20 2.81 -24.51
CA SER A 608 43.88 2.08 -25.59
C SER A 608 44.89 1.03 -25.12
N SER A 609 44.90 0.76 -23.82
CA SER A 609 45.87 -0.15 -23.18
C SER A 609 45.18 -1.25 -22.38
N GLY A 610 43.97 -1.64 -22.79
CA GLY A 610 43.25 -2.76 -22.21
C GLY A 610 43.95 -4.10 -22.45
N LYS A 611 43.59 -5.08 -21.63
CA LYS A 611 44.01 -6.49 -21.76
C LYS A 611 42.77 -7.36 -21.70
N VAL A 612 42.52 -8.13 -22.75
CA VAL A 612 41.36 -9.01 -22.88
C VAL A 612 41.85 -10.42 -23.18
N PRO A 613 41.43 -11.45 -22.41
CA PRO A 613 41.70 -12.85 -22.75
C PRO A 613 41.33 -13.17 -24.19
N GLY A 614 42.25 -13.82 -24.92
CA GLY A 614 42.09 -14.14 -26.34
C GLY A 614 42.71 -13.13 -27.30
N ILE A 615 43.20 -11.98 -26.82
CA ILE A 615 43.94 -10.99 -27.62
C ILE A 615 45.36 -10.86 -27.09
N ASN A 616 46.34 -10.97 -28.00
CA ASN A 616 47.75 -10.77 -27.66
C ASN A 616 48.10 -9.28 -27.71
N GLY A 617 48.53 -8.71 -26.59
CA GLY A 617 48.96 -7.32 -26.50
C GLY A 617 47.86 -6.38 -25.99
N LYS A 618 47.90 -5.12 -26.42
CA LYS A 618 46.94 -4.09 -26.01
C LYS A 618 45.71 -4.11 -26.92
N VAL A 619 44.55 -3.80 -26.33
CA VAL A 619 43.31 -3.60 -27.08
C VAL A 619 42.58 -2.37 -26.56
N ASP A 620 41.91 -1.67 -27.47
CA ASP A 620 41.08 -0.52 -27.19
C ASP A 620 39.76 -0.96 -26.54
N MET A 621 39.39 -0.29 -25.45
CA MET A 621 38.24 -0.67 -24.63
C MET A 621 37.18 0.42 -24.65
N ASN A 622 35.93 -0.02 -24.79
CA ASN A 622 34.78 0.84 -24.99
C ASN A 622 33.68 0.56 -23.96
N TYR A 623 32.96 1.63 -23.62
CA TYR A 623 31.65 1.54 -23.03
C TYR A 623 30.63 2.10 -23.99
N SER A 624 29.65 1.27 -24.37
CA SER A 624 28.47 1.78 -25.05
C SER A 624 27.38 2.14 -24.03
N HIS A 625 26.79 3.30 -24.25
CA HIS A 625 25.70 3.87 -23.46
C HIS A 625 24.33 3.67 -24.16
N ARG A 626 24.31 2.92 -25.26
CA ARG A 626 23.11 2.56 -26.01
C ARG A 626 23.16 1.09 -26.39
N ASP A 627 22.02 0.41 -26.27
CA ASP A 627 21.88 -0.92 -26.83
C ASP A 627 21.33 -0.84 -28.26
N TYR A 628 22.24 -0.88 -29.23
CA TYR A 628 21.87 -0.80 -30.65
C TYR A 628 21.31 -2.12 -31.21
N SER A 629 21.40 -3.24 -30.47
CA SER A 629 20.98 -4.56 -30.97
C SER A 629 19.50 -4.62 -31.38
N LYS A 630 18.67 -3.74 -30.79
CA LYS A 630 17.23 -3.64 -31.05
C LYS A 630 16.87 -3.18 -32.47
N ILE A 631 17.76 -2.49 -33.20
CA ILE A 631 17.43 -1.93 -34.52
C ILE A 631 17.33 -2.98 -35.64
N ASN A 632 17.95 -4.15 -35.44
CA ASN A 632 18.08 -5.18 -36.48
C ASN A 632 17.10 -6.35 -36.28
N ARG A 633 16.19 -6.25 -35.31
CA ARG A 633 15.17 -7.27 -35.02
C ARG A 633 14.09 -7.31 -36.10
N SER A 634 13.58 -8.50 -36.39
CA SER A 634 12.44 -8.68 -37.30
C SER A 634 11.11 -8.52 -36.56
N VAL A 635 10.17 -7.84 -37.18
CA VAL A 635 8.82 -7.59 -36.65
C VAL A 635 7.78 -7.81 -37.74
N THR A 636 6.54 -8.06 -37.34
CA THR A 636 5.42 -8.26 -38.26
C THR A 636 4.48 -7.07 -38.20
N VAL A 637 4.11 -6.55 -39.37
CA VAL A 637 3.12 -5.49 -39.55
C VAL A 637 2.03 -5.93 -40.52
N TYR A 638 0.86 -5.30 -40.46
CA TYR A 638 -0.16 -5.41 -41.50
C TYR A 638 0.02 -4.25 -42.49
N ASP A 639 0.39 -4.55 -43.72
CA ASP A 639 0.52 -3.55 -44.77
C ASP A 639 -0.86 -3.25 -45.39
N VAL A 640 -1.38 -2.07 -45.12
CA VAL A 640 -2.71 -1.63 -45.60
C VAL A 640 -2.76 -1.46 -47.12
N ASN A 641 -1.62 -1.26 -47.78
CA ASN A 641 -1.56 -1.10 -49.24
C ASN A 641 -1.72 -2.43 -49.96
N SER A 642 -1.07 -3.49 -49.47
CA SER A 642 -1.16 -4.84 -50.05
C SER A 642 -2.23 -5.74 -49.41
N GLY A 643 -2.74 -5.38 -48.23
CA GLY A 643 -3.70 -6.18 -47.45
C GLY A 643 -3.10 -7.43 -46.83
N LYS A 644 -1.78 -7.46 -46.60
CA LYS A 644 -1.03 -8.66 -46.14
C LYS A 644 -0.20 -8.37 -44.90
N GLN A 645 0.09 -9.42 -44.13
CA GLN A 645 1.13 -9.34 -43.11
C GLN A 645 2.51 -9.39 -43.75
N VAL A 646 3.40 -8.49 -43.33
CA VAL A 646 4.79 -8.40 -43.79
C VAL A 646 5.71 -8.51 -42.58
N THR A 647 6.64 -9.46 -42.62
CA THR A 647 7.69 -9.61 -41.62
C THR A 647 9.02 -9.14 -42.19
N ALA A 648 9.59 -8.09 -41.59
CA ALA A 648 10.88 -7.54 -41.99
C ALA A 648 11.55 -6.84 -40.78
N LYS A 649 12.79 -6.41 -40.95
CA LYS A 649 13.51 -5.72 -39.88
C LYS A 649 12.97 -4.31 -39.68
N VAL A 650 12.99 -3.83 -38.44
CA VAL A 650 12.56 -2.45 -38.11
C VAL A 650 13.27 -1.42 -38.99
N LYS A 651 14.60 -1.56 -39.18
CA LYS A 651 15.39 -0.68 -40.04
C LYS A 651 14.97 -0.68 -41.53
N ASP A 652 14.33 -1.73 -42.01
CA ASP A 652 13.88 -1.84 -43.41
C ASP A 652 12.41 -1.38 -43.56
N LEU A 653 11.60 -1.53 -42.51
CA LEU A 653 10.18 -1.13 -42.49
C LEU A 653 10.00 0.38 -42.35
N VAL A 654 10.74 1.02 -41.44
CA VAL A 654 10.57 2.46 -41.15
C VAL A 654 10.76 3.32 -42.41
N PRO A 655 11.81 3.14 -43.25
CA PRO A 655 11.93 3.90 -44.49
C PRO A 655 10.75 3.69 -45.45
N GLN A 656 10.18 2.48 -45.51
CA GLN A 656 9.01 2.19 -46.35
C GLN A 656 7.76 2.93 -45.85
N MET A 657 7.59 3.00 -44.53
CA MET A 657 6.53 3.79 -43.91
C MET A 657 6.71 5.28 -44.24
N VAL A 658 7.91 5.83 -44.04
CA VAL A 658 8.21 7.24 -44.36
C VAL A 658 7.90 7.54 -45.83
N GLN A 659 8.29 6.66 -46.75
CA GLN A 659 8.04 6.83 -48.17
C GLN A 659 6.54 6.88 -48.48
N ASN A 660 5.75 5.99 -47.87
CA ASN A 660 4.30 5.95 -48.02
C ASN A 660 3.64 7.24 -47.49
N GLU A 661 4.09 7.70 -46.33
CA GLU A 661 3.47 8.78 -45.58
C GLU A 661 3.74 10.17 -46.18
N VAL A 662 5.00 10.50 -46.51
CA VAL A 662 5.39 11.85 -46.94
C VAL A 662 5.94 11.93 -48.36
N GLY A 663 5.96 10.81 -49.08
CA GLY A 663 6.21 10.76 -50.53
C GLY A 663 7.52 11.44 -50.92
N SER A 664 7.43 12.42 -51.81
CA SER A 664 8.56 13.22 -52.29
C SER A 664 8.90 14.43 -51.40
N GLY A 665 8.37 14.49 -50.16
CA GLY A 665 8.66 15.56 -49.20
C GLY A 665 7.63 16.68 -49.14
N LEU A 666 6.41 16.46 -49.64
CA LEU A 666 5.28 17.40 -49.57
C LEU A 666 5.56 18.83 -50.08
N GLY A 667 6.46 18.97 -51.06
CA GLY A 667 6.84 20.26 -51.66
C GLY A 667 8.07 20.93 -51.02
N LEU A 668 8.74 20.26 -50.09
CA LEU A 668 10.06 20.66 -49.59
C LEU A 668 11.18 20.21 -50.52
N SER A 669 12.32 20.89 -50.44
CA SER A 669 13.53 20.59 -51.21
C SER A 669 14.77 20.54 -50.33
N GLY A 670 15.84 19.87 -50.79
CA GLY A 670 17.13 19.87 -50.12
C GLY A 670 17.08 19.39 -48.66
N ASN A 671 17.75 20.11 -47.76
CA ASN A 671 17.85 19.75 -46.34
C ASN A 671 16.50 19.75 -45.62
N ASP A 672 15.57 20.65 -45.99
CA ASP A 672 14.26 20.72 -45.36
C ASP A 672 13.44 19.45 -45.60
N LYS A 673 13.55 18.88 -46.80
CA LYS A 673 12.96 17.58 -47.11
C LYS A 673 13.54 16.46 -46.25
N GLN A 674 14.85 16.47 -45.99
CA GLN A 674 15.49 15.49 -45.11
C GLN A 674 15.03 15.62 -43.65
N LYS A 675 14.83 16.85 -43.14
CA LYS A 675 14.25 17.09 -41.81
C LYS A 675 12.85 16.47 -41.68
N LEU A 676 12.01 16.61 -42.72
CA LEU A 676 10.68 16.00 -42.73
C LEU A 676 10.76 14.48 -42.66
N TYR A 677 11.65 13.87 -43.46
CA TYR A 677 11.87 12.43 -43.42
C TYR A 677 12.36 11.94 -42.05
N LYS A 678 13.26 12.69 -41.38
CA LYS A 678 13.71 12.37 -40.03
C LYS A 678 12.58 12.44 -39.00
N ALA A 679 11.78 13.50 -39.01
CA ALA A 679 10.62 13.62 -38.12
C ALA A 679 9.63 12.45 -38.34
N GLN A 680 9.30 12.15 -39.61
CA GLN A 680 8.43 11.04 -39.94
C GLN A 680 9.02 9.68 -39.55
N ALA A 681 10.33 9.47 -39.72
CA ALA A 681 10.99 8.22 -39.37
C ALA A 681 10.93 7.94 -37.86
N VAL A 682 11.20 8.94 -37.03
CA VAL A 682 11.14 8.80 -35.56
C VAL A 682 9.70 8.60 -35.09
N ALA A 683 8.72 9.31 -35.67
CA ALA A 683 7.30 9.09 -35.37
C ALA A 683 6.84 7.69 -35.81
N ALA A 684 7.16 7.27 -37.04
CA ALA A 684 6.87 5.94 -37.58
C ALA A 684 7.45 4.81 -36.73
N ARG A 685 8.72 4.93 -36.33
CA ARG A 685 9.36 3.96 -35.42
C ARG A 685 8.66 3.92 -34.07
N SER A 686 8.33 5.09 -33.50
CA SER A 686 7.69 5.16 -32.19
C SER A 686 6.29 4.52 -32.19
N TYR A 687 5.50 4.79 -33.24
CA TYR A 687 4.23 4.14 -33.48
C TYR A 687 4.38 2.61 -33.57
N LEU A 688 5.32 2.14 -34.40
CA LEU A 688 5.58 0.71 -34.59
C LEU A 688 5.94 0.03 -33.26
N GLU A 689 6.87 0.60 -32.51
CA GLU A 689 7.35 0.07 -31.23
C GLU A 689 6.25 0.07 -30.16
N TYR A 690 5.40 1.10 -30.10
CA TYR A 690 4.29 1.16 -29.16
C TYR A 690 3.31 0.00 -29.33
N TYR A 691 2.84 -0.25 -30.56
CA TYR A 691 1.86 -1.31 -30.82
C TYR A 691 2.46 -2.70 -30.60
N LEU A 692 3.71 -2.91 -31.02
CA LEU A 692 4.43 -4.16 -30.73
C LEU A 692 4.59 -4.38 -29.22
N GLY A 693 4.87 -3.33 -28.45
CA GLY A 693 5.04 -3.38 -27.00
C GLY A 693 3.75 -3.69 -26.23
N ILE A 694 2.58 -3.51 -26.83
CA ILE A 694 1.28 -3.92 -26.27
C ILE A 694 0.73 -5.21 -26.92
N GLY A 695 1.58 -5.96 -27.63
CA GLY A 695 1.23 -7.23 -28.25
C GLY A 695 0.29 -7.13 -29.45
N GLN A 696 0.20 -5.96 -30.10
CA GLN A 696 -0.64 -5.73 -31.26
C GLN A 696 0.18 -5.68 -32.54
N VAL A 697 -0.36 -6.23 -33.63
CA VAL A 697 0.23 -6.11 -34.97
C VAL A 697 -0.07 -4.69 -35.50
N PRO A 698 0.94 -3.85 -35.73
CA PRO A 698 0.73 -2.49 -36.22
C PRO A 698 0.19 -2.50 -37.66
N SER A 699 -0.79 -1.65 -37.96
CA SER A 699 -1.27 -1.40 -39.33
C SER A 699 -0.54 -0.19 -39.92
N VAL A 700 0.17 -0.37 -41.03
CA VAL A 700 1.00 0.66 -41.66
C VAL A 700 0.88 0.58 -43.17
N GLY A 701 1.17 1.65 -43.90
CA GLY A 701 1.36 1.58 -45.36
C GLY A 701 2.83 1.40 -45.70
N LEU A 702 3.15 0.50 -46.62
CA LEU A 702 4.51 0.28 -47.11
C LEU A 702 4.67 0.70 -48.57
N GLN A 703 5.74 1.44 -48.87
CA GLN A 703 6.14 1.79 -50.24
C GLN A 703 7.67 1.72 -50.38
N ALA A 704 8.17 1.28 -51.54
CA ALA A 704 9.60 1.18 -51.80
C ALA A 704 10.30 2.55 -51.66
N PRO A 705 11.27 2.72 -50.74
CA PRO A 705 11.85 4.00 -50.39
C PRO A 705 12.87 4.50 -51.43
N SER A 706 12.90 5.81 -51.66
CA SER A 706 13.99 6.49 -52.34
C SER A 706 15.28 6.49 -51.49
N SER A 707 16.43 6.76 -52.13
CA SER A 707 17.72 6.84 -51.45
C SER A 707 17.76 7.92 -50.35
N GLU A 708 17.10 9.05 -50.56
CA GLU A 708 17.01 10.13 -49.57
C GLU A 708 16.18 9.74 -48.34
N VAL A 709 15.06 9.03 -48.54
CA VAL A 709 14.23 8.50 -47.46
C VAL A 709 14.98 7.43 -46.69
N MET A 710 15.64 6.51 -47.39
CA MET A 710 16.51 5.49 -46.81
C MET A 710 17.58 6.13 -45.93
N MET A 711 18.34 7.09 -46.49
CA MET A 711 19.39 7.82 -45.79
C MET A 711 18.86 8.51 -44.53
N SER A 712 17.81 9.32 -44.66
CA SER A 712 17.28 10.12 -43.55
C SER A 712 16.72 9.23 -42.43
N SER A 713 16.08 8.11 -42.79
CA SER A 713 15.55 7.16 -41.83
C SER A 713 16.64 6.39 -41.09
N ASN A 714 17.72 5.99 -41.79
CA ASN A 714 18.84 5.26 -41.18
C ASN A 714 19.67 6.13 -40.23
N ILE A 715 19.78 7.44 -40.49
CA ILE A 715 20.44 8.37 -39.57
C ILE A 715 19.76 8.33 -38.19
N VAL A 716 18.43 8.36 -38.16
CA VAL A 716 17.65 8.45 -36.91
C VAL A 716 17.06 7.12 -36.45
N SER A 717 17.47 5.98 -37.03
CA SER A 717 16.83 4.68 -36.77
C SER A 717 16.96 4.18 -35.33
N HIS A 718 17.89 4.75 -34.57
CA HIS A 718 18.10 4.47 -33.15
C HIS A 718 17.18 5.31 -32.23
N LEU A 719 16.53 6.36 -32.73
CA LEU A 719 15.78 7.34 -31.95
C LEU A 719 14.27 7.05 -31.88
N GLY A 720 13.66 7.30 -30.73
CA GLY A 720 12.21 7.19 -30.52
C GLY A 720 11.68 8.35 -29.68
N VAL A 721 10.36 8.52 -29.66
CA VAL A 721 9.66 9.51 -28.82
C VAL A 721 9.15 8.82 -27.56
N TYR A 722 9.48 9.37 -26.39
CA TYR A 722 9.17 8.78 -25.10
C TYR A 722 8.41 9.76 -24.21
N TYR A 723 7.38 9.25 -23.53
CA TYR A 723 6.67 9.96 -22.46
C TYR A 723 6.81 9.16 -21.18
N ASN A 724 7.28 9.80 -20.12
CA ASN A 724 7.59 9.12 -18.87
C ASN A 724 8.50 7.88 -19.05
N GLY A 725 9.36 7.93 -20.07
CA GLY A 725 10.31 6.88 -20.45
C GLY A 725 9.72 5.66 -21.16
N SER A 726 8.40 5.59 -21.33
CA SER A 726 7.78 4.61 -22.21
C SER A 726 7.67 5.18 -23.63
N ILE A 727 7.91 4.34 -24.64
CA ILE A 727 7.72 4.75 -26.03
C ILE A 727 6.25 5.09 -26.25
N ILE A 728 5.99 6.21 -26.94
CA ILE A 728 4.62 6.71 -27.09
C ILE A 728 3.90 6.08 -28.28
N ASN A 729 2.57 6.08 -28.23
CA ASN A 729 1.77 6.02 -29.45
C ASN A 729 1.96 7.32 -30.23
N ALA A 730 2.97 7.39 -31.10
CA ALA A 730 3.24 8.55 -31.95
C ALA A 730 2.28 8.54 -33.14
N ALA A 731 0.99 8.77 -32.89
CA ALA A 731 -0.01 8.89 -33.95
C ALA A 731 0.33 10.08 -34.86
N TYR A 732 0.19 9.89 -36.17
CA TYR A 732 0.39 10.94 -37.17
C TYR A 732 -0.65 10.78 -38.28
N GLY A 733 -0.88 11.85 -39.02
CA GLY A 733 -1.83 11.85 -40.14
C GLY A 733 -1.55 12.93 -41.15
N SER A 734 -2.34 12.93 -42.23
CA SER A 734 -2.09 13.78 -43.40
C SER A 734 -2.12 15.27 -43.08
N CYS A 735 -3.26 15.77 -42.61
CA CYS A 735 -3.47 17.21 -42.39
C CYS A 735 -4.48 17.43 -41.26
N SER A 736 -4.13 18.24 -40.26
CA SER A 736 -4.94 18.34 -39.05
C SER A 736 -6.00 19.45 -39.07
N GLY A 737 -5.85 20.44 -39.96
CA GLY A 737 -6.59 21.70 -39.80
C GLY A 737 -5.76 22.71 -39.00
N PRO A 738 -6.34 23.84 -38.55
CA PRO A 738 -5.60 24.87 -37.82
C PRO A 738 -5.05 24.40 -36.45
N TYR A 739 -5.59 23.31 -35.91
CA TYR A 739 -5.17 22.67 -34.67
C TYR A 739 -5.25 21.15 -34.84
N THR A 740 -4.39 20.42 -34.14
CA THR A 740 -4.54 18.96 -34.00
C THR A 740 -5.75 18.63 -33.15
N ASN A 741 -6.20 17.38 -33.25
CA ASN A 741 -7.23 16.82 -32.40
C ASN A 741 -6.60 16.04 -31.24
N SER A 742 -7.33 15.89 -30.16
CA SER A 742 -6.90 15.07 -29.02
C SER A 742 -7.28 13.60 -29.22
N ALA A 743 -6.47 12.68 -28.67
CA ALA A 743 -6.83 11.27 -28.58
C ALA A 743 -8.12 11.05 -27.77
N ALA A 744 -8.40 11.92 -26.80
CA ALA A 744 -9.61 11.87 -25.98
C ALA A 744 -10.88 12.14 -26.80
N ASN A 745 -10.87 13.13 -27.70
CA ASN A 745 -11.97 13.41 -28.62
C ASN A 745 -12.24 12.22 -29.55
N MET A 746 -11.19 11.48 -29.92
CA MET A 746 -11.29 10.26 -30.71
C MET A 746 -11.79 9.05 -29.92
N GLY A 747 -11.80 9.12 -28.59
CA GLY A 747 -12.09 7.97 -27.72
C GLY A 747 -10.94 6.96 -27.64
N TRP A 748 -9.72 7.36 -28.04
CA TRP A 748 -8.53 6.51 -28.02
C TRP A 748 -7.82 6.49 -26.64
N GLY A 749 -8.28 7.32 -25.71
CA GLY A 749 -7.72 7.48 -24.37
C GLY A 749 -7.22 8.89 -24.09
N ASN A 750 -6.81 9.15 -22.84
CA ASN A 750 -6.28 10.44 -22.42
C ASN A 750 -4.75 10.37 -22.31
N TYR A 751 -4.04 10.89 -23.31
CA TYR A 751 -2.58 10.91 -23.34
C TYR A 751 -2.09 12.36 -23.33
N ALA A 752 -1.21 12.70 -22.39
CA ALA A 752 -0.67 14.06 -22.24
C ALA A 752 0.12 14.55 -23.48
N TYR A 753 0.59 13.62 -24.30
CA TYR A 753 1.35 13.85 -25.53
C TYR A 753 0.51 13.73 -26.82
N LEU A 754 -0.77 13.32 -26.75
CA LEU A 754 -1.71 13.35 -27.88
C LEU A 754 -2.88 14.29 -27.55
N THR A 755 -2.53 15.52 -27.24
CA THR A 755 -3.45 16.62 -26.98
C THR A 755 -3.53 17.56 -28.18
N THR A 756 -4.47 18.50 -28.13
CA THR A 756 -4.60 19.55 -29.13
C THR A 756 -3.42 20.52 -29.05
N VAL A 757 -2.72 20.70 -30.15
CA VAL A 757 -1.68 21.72 -30.35
C VAL A 757 -1.96 22.51 -31.63
N GLU A 758 -1.36 23.69 -31.77
CA GLU A 758 -1.52 24.49 -32.99
C GLU A 758 -0.91 23.78 -34.23
N SER A 759 -1.58 23.88 -35.36
CA SER A 759 -1.08 23.46 -36.67
C SER A 759 -1.56 24.45 -37.74
N PRO A 760 -1.29 25.76 -37.56
CA PRO A 760 -1.99 26.80 -38.32
C PRO A 760 -1.52 26.84 -39.77
N TYR A 761 -0.42 26.18 -40.12
CA TYR A 761 0.30 26.40 -41.37
C TYR A 761 0.10 25.32 -42.44
N ASP A 762 -0.65 24.23 -42.21
CA ASP A 762 -0.73 23.17 -43.23
C ASP A 762 -1.18 23.74 -44.59
N TYR A 763 -2.09 24.72 -44.60
CA TYR A 763 -2.63 25.38 -45.81
C TYR A 763 -1.58 26.07 -46.70
N ILE A 764 -0.37 26.35 -46.20
CA ILE A 764 0.70 26.97 -47.00
C ILE A 764 1.38 25.96 -47.93
N MET A 765 1.11 24.67 -47.75
CA MET A 765 1.64 23.59 -48.57
C MET A 765 0.67 23.30 -49.72
N THR A 766 1.18 23.30 -50.95
CA THR A 766 0.36 23.21 -52.19
C THR A 766 -0.61 22.03 -52.19
N GLY A 767 -0.21 20.86 -51.67
CA GLY A 767 -1.08 19.68 -51.60
C GLY A 767 -2.18 19.74 -50.54
N ALA A 768 -2.03 20.59 -49.51
CA ALA A 768 -2.97 20.70 -48.40
C ALA A 768 -4.07 21.74 -48.63
N GLN A 769 -3.89 22.69 -49.57
CA GLN A 769 -4.85 23.77 -49.85
C GLN A 769 -6.26 23.27 -50.16
N GLN A 770 -6.37 22.09 -50.80
CA GLN A 770 -7.65 21.44 -51.10
C GLN A 770 -8.44 21.00 -49.85
N PHE A 771 -7.80 20.98 -48.67
CA PHE A 771 -8.40 20.60 -47.40
C PHE A 771 -8.76 21.81 -46.52
N TYR A 772 -8.66 23.06 -47.01
CA TYR A 772 -8.94 24.29 -46.26
C TYR A 772 -9.90 25.25 -47.00
N PRO A 773 -11.23 25.04 -46.92
CA PRO A 773 -11.90 23.87 -46.40
C PRO A 773 -12.19 22.82 -47.49
N LYS A 774 -12.26 21.54 -47.12
CA LYS A 774 -12.86 20.50 -47.98
C LYS A 774 -14.36 20.47 -47.74
N VAL A 775 -15.13 20.68 -48.81
CA VAL A 775 -16.59 20.52 -48.80
C VAL A 775 -16.97 19.22 -49.49
N ASN A 776 -17.81 18.43 -48.83
CA ASN A 776 -18.29 17.15 -49.35
C ASN A 776 -19.80 17.01 -49.13
N THR A 777 -20.50 16.43 -50.11
CA THR A 777 -21.94 16.17 -50.02
C THR A 777 -22.22 14.69 -50.27
N ILE A 778 -22.89 14.03 -49.33
CA ILE A 778 -23.27 12.62 -49.41
C ILE A 778 -24.78 12.46 -49.49
N GLY A 779 -25.23 11.44 -50.23
CA GLY A 779 -26.66 11.11 -50.38
C GLY A 779 -27.21 10.22 -49.27
N THR A 780 -28.52 10.02 -49.29
CA THR A 780 -29.30 9.27 -48.30
C THR A 780 -28.72 7.90 -47.98
N ASP A 781 -28.34 7.09 -48.98
CA ASP A 781 -27.90 5.72 -48.76
C ASP A 781 -26.57 5.63 -48.01
N THR A 782 -25.61 6.48 -48.39
CA THR A 782 -24.33 6.59 -47.69
C THR A 782 -24.58 7.06 -46.26
N MET A 783 -25.38 8.11 -46.08
CA MET A 783 -25.66 8.62 -44.75
C MET A 783 -26.38 7.59 -43.87
N ARG A 784 -27.33 6.85 -44.42
CA ARG A 784 -28.02 5.75 -43.72
C ARG A 784 -27.03 4.70 -43.21
N LYS A 785 -26.09 4.27 -44.05
CA LYS A 785 -25.02 3.33 -43.65
C LYS A 785 -24.15 3.92 -42.53
N ASN A 786 -23.79 5.20 -42.63
CA ASN A 786 -23.04 5.91 -41.61
C ASN A 786 -23.78 5.90 -40.26
N ILE A 787 -25.06 6.29 -40.24
CA ILE A 787 -25.89 6.32 -39.03
C ILE A 787 -26.01 4.92 -38.41
N ILE A 788 -26.29 3.89 -39.22
CA ILE A 788 -26.42 2.52 -38.73
C ILE A 788 -25.11 2.04 -38.07
N LYS A 789 -23.95 2.38 -38.62
CA LYS A 789 -22.66 2.06 -37.97
C LYS A 789 -22.46 2.78 -36.64
N MET A 790 -23.00 3.99 -36.50
CA MET A 790 -22.87 4.78 -35.27
C MET A 790 -23.80 4.32 -34.15
N VAL A 791 -25.06 4.02 -34.45
CA VAL A 791 -26.10 3.79 -33.41
C VAL A 791 -26.83 2.45 -33.52
N GLY A 792 -26.55 1.65 -34.55
CA GLY A 792 -27.20 0.38 -34.81
C GLY A 792 -28.54 0.51 -35.55
N GLN A 793 -28.98 -0.60 -36.16
CA GLN A 793 -30.17 -0.65 -37.00
C GLN A 793 -31.46 -0.31 -36.23
N ALA A 794 -31.59 -0.82 -34.99
CA ALA A 794 -32.79 -0.59 -34.18
C ALA A 794 -32.98 0.90 -33.84
N GLN A 795 -31.91 1.58 -33.45
CA GLN A 795 -31.97 3.02 -33.15
C GLN A 795 -32.27 3.84 -34.41
N PHE A 796 -31.63 3.50 -35.53
CA PHE A 796 -31.90 4.14 -36.82
C PHE A 796 -33.39 4.05 -37.20
N ASN A 797 -34.02 2.87 -37.03
CA ASN A 797 -35.42 2.65 -37.41
C ASN A 797 -36.40 3.63 -36.73
N LEU A 798 -36.10 4.09 -35.51
CA LEU A 798 -36.93 5.08 -34.80
C LEU A 798 -36.94 6.46 -35.46
N TYR A 799 -35.93 6.76 -36.28
CA TYR A 799 -35.72 8.06 -36.92
C TYR A 799 -35.74 7.97 -38.46
N ALA A 800 -35.97 6.78 -39.03
CA ALA A 800 -35.81 6.52 -40.47
C ALA A 800 -36.68 7.45 -41.36
N ASN A 801 -37.84 7.87 -40.86
CA ASN A 801 -38.80 8.70 -41.60
C ASN A 801 -38.51 10.20 -41.54
N ASP A 802 -37.55 10.65 -40.73
CA ASP A 802 -37.21 12.06 -40.60
C ASP A 802 -35.69 12.26 -40.56
N MET A 803 -35.12 12.50 -41.74
CA MET A 803 -33.69 12.75 -41.92
C MET A 803 -33.21 13.97 -41.13
N SER A 804 -34.05 15.00 -40.91
CA SER A 804 -33.62 16.18 -40.16
C SER A 804 -33.22 15.86 -38.71
N ARG A 805 -33.67 14.71 -38.19
CA ARG A 805 -33.37 14.21 -36.85
C ARG A 805 -32.25 13.16 -36.80
N TRP A 806 -31.63 12.81 -37.93
CA TRP A 806 -30.54 11.85 -37.96
C TRP A 806 -29.28 12.39 -37.28
N ILE A 807 -28.98 13.67 -37.48
CA ILE A 807 -28.00 14.41 -36.70
C ILE A 807 -28.67 15.69 -36.23
N THR A 808 -28.72 15.89 -34.92
CA THR A 808 -29.32 17.09 -34.32
C THR A 808 -28.27 18.03 -33.73
N SER A 809 -27.09 17.53 -33.40
CA SER A 809 -25.96 18.36 -32.99
C SER A 809 -24.63 17.69 -33.30
N VAL A 810 -23.63 18.53 -33.59
CA VAL A 810 -22.21 18.13 -33.61
C VAL A 810 -21.48 19.17 -32.78
N ASN A 811 -20.99 18.74 -31.62
CA ASN A 811 -20.28 19.58 -30.68
C ASN A 811 -18.80 19.61 -31.03
N LYS A 812 -18.18 20.78 -30.84
CA LYS A 812 -16.77 21.01 -31.09
C LYS A 812 -16.08 21.42 -29.80
N ASP A 813 -14.79 21.14 -29.70
CA ASP A 813 -13.93 21.77 -28.69
C ASP A 813 -13.66 23.25 -29.04
N ALA A 814 -12.92 23.95 -28.19
CA ALA A 814 -12.58 25.37 -28.37
C ALA A 814 -11.75 25.64 -29.65
N TYR A 815 -11.18 24.60 -30.26
CA TYR A 815 -10.31 24.67 -31.43
C TYR A 815 -11.03 24.24 -32.73
N GLY A 816 -12.30 23.87 -32.63
CA GLY A 816 -13.13 23.49 -33.76
C GLY A 816 -13.09 22.00 -34.12
N ASN A 817 -12.41 21.16 -33.33
CA ASN A 817 -12.41 19.71 -33.54
C ASN A 817 -13.68 19.09 -32.97
N ILE A 818 -14.24 18.11 -33.67
CA ILE A 818 -15.44 17.39 -33.23
C ILE A 818 -15.13 16.64 -31.92
N SER A 819 -15.88 16.95 -30.86
CA SER A 819 -15.77 16.30 -29.54
C SER A 819 -16.88 15.28 -29.30
N SER A 820 -18.08 15.54 -29.82
CA SER A 820 -19.23 14.61 -29.76
C SER A 820 -20.29 14.97 -30.81
N ALA A 821 -21.22 14.05 -31.07
CA ALA A 821 -22.38 14.30 -31.91
C ALA A 821 -23.63 13.63 -31.31
N VAL A 822 -24.81 14.20 -31.54
CA VAL A 822 -26.09 13.54 -31.25
C VAL A 822 -26.64 13.00 -32.56
N VAL A 823 -26.64 11.67 -32.65
CA VAL A 823 -27.04 10.91 -33.81
C VAL A 823 -28.27 10.06 -33.45
N CYS A 824 -29.40 10.28 -34.11
CA CYS A 824 -30.68 9.63 -33.80
C CYS A 824 -30.99 9.62 -32.29
N GLY A 825 -30.81 10.76 -31.62
CA GLY A 825 -31.05 10.92 -30.18
C GLY A 825 -29.99 10.33 -29.25
N VAL A 826 -28.94 9.68 -29.77
CA VAL A 826 -27.84 9.10 -28.99
C VAL A 826 -26.60 9.98 -29.10
N THR A 827 -26.05 10.38 -27.96
CA THR A 827 -24.74 11.06 -27.90
C THR A 827 -23.61 10.05 -28.14
N ILE A 828 -22.78 10.31 -29.14
CA ILE A 828 -21.58 9.52 -29.47
C ILE A 828 -20.31 10.38 -29.38
N SER A 829 -19.15 9.75 -29.21
CA SER A 829 -17.86 10.45 -29.22
C SER A 829 -17.54 11.02 -30.60
N GLY A 830 -16.67 12.05 -30.63
CA GLY A 830 -16.22 12.66 -31.88
C GLY A 830 -15.51 11.66 -32.80
N GLY A 831 -14.66 10.80 -32.25
CA GLY A 831 -13.99 9.75 -33.02
C GLY A 831 -14.96 8.77 -33.66
N LYS A 832 -15.95 8.27 -32.90
CA LYS A 832 -16.96 7.37 -33.44
C LYS A 832 -17.78 8.02 -34.56
N PHE A 833 -18.04 9.33 -34.44
CA PHE A 833 -18.70 10.09 -35.50
C PHE A 833 -17.80 10.22 -36.74
N TYR A 834 -16.54 10.62 -36.57
CA TYR A 834 -15.57 10.77 -37.67
C TYR A 834 -15.34 9.46 -38.43
N GLU A 835 -14.99 8.38 -37.73
CA GLU A 835 -14.64 7.08 -38.31
C GLU A 835 -15.79 6.44 -39.11
N ASN A 836 -17.04 6.84 -38.82
CA ASN A 836 -18.23 6.28 -39.46
C ASN A 836 -18.98 7.27 -40.34
N CYS A 837 -18.57 8.54 -40.42
CA CYS A 837 -19.21 9.54 -41.28
C CYS A 837 -18.34 9.78 -42.52
N TRP A 838 -18.60 9.04 -43.60
CA TRP A 838 -17.90 9.20 -44.89
C TRP A 838 -18.09 10.56 -45.58
N GLY A 839 -18.86 11.47 -44.96
CA GLY A 839 -18.95 12.88 -45.35
C GLY A 839 -17.76 13.73 -44.89
N LEU A 840 -17.11 13.34 -43.78
CA LEU A 840 -16.02 14.09 -43.16
C LEU A 840 -14.66 13.69 -43.75
N TYR A 841 -13.87 14.67 -44.17
CA TYR A 841 -12.47 14.44 -44.55
C TYR A 841 -11.53 14.67 -43.36
N GLY A 842 -11.79 15.71 -42.56
CA GLY A 842 -11.08 16.01 -41.33
C GLY A 842 -12.02 16.10 -40.12
N VAL A 843 -11.42 16.20 -38.94
CA VAL A 843 -12.14 16.34 -37.66
C VAL A 843 -12.41 17.80 -37.28
N ASN A 844 -11.72 18.77 -37.90
CA ASN A 844 -11.94 20.19 -37.65
C ASN A 844 -13.14 20.68 -38.49
N LEU A 845 -14.29 20.89 -37.84
CA LEU A 845 -15.57 21.08 -38.53
C LEU A 845 -15.96 22.56 -38.64
N ASN A 846 -16.05 23.07 -39.87
CA ASN A 846 -16.53 24.42 -40.15
C ASN A 846 -18.06 24.46 -40.11
N SER A 847 -18.71 23.59 -40.89
CA SER A 847 -20.17 23.52 -40.97
C SER A 847 -20.66 22.14 -41.41
N TRP A 848 -21.91 21.83 -41.07
CA TRP A 848 -22.65 20.67 -41.55
C TRP A 848 -24.12 21.05 -41.74
N LYS A 849 -24.81 20.42 -42.70
CA LYS A 849 -26.25 20.62 -42.90
C LYS A 849 -26.93 19.44 -43.59
N TYR A 850 -28.17 19.17 -43.20
CA TYR A 850 -29.12 18.46 -44.04
C TYR A 850 -29.73 19.45 -45.04
N ASN A 851 -29.65 19.14 -46.34
CA ASN A 851 -30.06 20.07 -47.40
C ASN A 851 -31.57 20.04 -47.71
N GLY A 852 -32.35 19.20 -47.04
CA GLY A 852 -33.80 19.06 -47.30
C GLY A 852 -34.15 18.24 -48.55
N ASN A 853 -33.16 17.82 -49.34
CA ASN A 853 -33.33 17.05 -50.57
C ASN A 853 -32.72 15.62 -50.49
N GLY A 854 -32.59 15.06 -49.29
CA GLY A 854 -31.96 13.75 -49.08
C GLY A 854 -30.42 13.77 -49.03
N THR A 855 -29.79 14.95 -49.10
CA THR A 855 -28.32 15.06 -49.04
C THR A 855 -27.81 15.78 -47.80
N TRP A 856 -26.58 15.46 -47.41
CA TRP A 856 -25.88 16.03 -46.27
C TRP A 856 -24.56 16.64 -46.72
N THR A 857 -24.34 17.91 -46.41
CA THR A 857 -23.09 18.61 -46.73
C THR A 857 -22.27 18.83 -45.47
N PHE A 858 -20.97 18.53 -45.55
CA PHE A 858 -19.98 18.78 -44.51
C PHE A 858 -18.86 19.66 -45.08
N SER A 859 -18.38 20.60 -44.28
CA SER A 859 -17.21 21.44 -44.57
C SER A 859 -16.22 21.30 -43.43
N THR A 860 -15.05 20.74 -43.70
CA THR A 860 -14.00 20.47 -42.70
C THR A 860 -12.68 21.07 -43.14
N ASN A 861 -11.85 21.47 -42.16
CA ASN A 861 -10.43 21.69 -42.39
C ASN A 861 -9.67 20.38 -42.10
N GLY A 862 -8.62 20.13 -42.87
CA GLY A 862 -7.77 18.95 -42.71
C GLY A 862 -8.29 17.69 -43.40
N ASN A 863 -7.46 16.65 -43.29
CA ASN A 863 -7.64 15.34 -43.88
C ASN A 863 -7.05 14.27 -42.93
N GLY A 864 -7.91 13.41 -42.39
CA GLY A 864 -7.54 12.41 -41.40
C GLY A 864 -8.07 12.70 -39.99
N HIS A 865 -7.71 11.83 -39.05
CA HIS A 865 -8.14 11.90 -37.64
C HIS A 865 -7.59 13.11 -36.87
N GLY A 866 -6.56 13.79 -37.42
CA GLY A 866 -5.98 15.02 -36.87
C GLY A 866 -5.20 14.86 -35.57
N VAL A 867 -5.07 13.64 -35.02
CA VAL A 867 -4.36 13.35 -33.76
C VAL A 867 -2.86 13.20 -33.98
N GLY A 868 -2.07 13.87 -33.15
CA GLY A 868 -0.60 13.83 -33.16
C GLY A 868 0.00 14.61 -34.34
N MET A 869 1.09 14.13 -34.93
CA MET A 869 1.84 14.90 -35.92
C MET A 869 1.10 15.05 -37.25
N SER A 870 0.78 16.30 -37.65
CA SER A 870 0.32 16.61 -39.01
C SER A 870 1.49 16.54 -39.97
N GLN A 871 1.40 15.75 -41.04
CA GLN A 871 2.46 15.62 -42.04
C GLN A 871 2.65 16.91 -42.85
N TYR A 872 1.55 17.51 -43.32
CA TYR A 872 1.60 18.81 -43.99
C TYR A 872 1.97 19.93 -43.02
N GLY A 873 1.52 19.86 -41.77
CA GLY A 873 1.88 20.83 -40.75
C GLY A 873 3.36 20.76 -40.37
N ALA A 874 3.92 19.56 -40.21
CA ALA A 874 5.35 19.32 -40.04
C ALA A 874 6.15 19.91 -41.21
N ALA A 875 5.73 19.63 -42.44
CA ALA A 875 6.38 20.19 -43.63
C ALA A 875 6.31 21.74 -43.65
N ALA A 876 5.17 22.31 -43.24
CA ALA A 876 4.98 23.75 -43.16
C ALA A 876 5.86 24.41 -42.09
N TYR A 877 5.97 23.82 -40.90
CA TYR A 877 6.86 24.30 -39.84
C TYR A 877 8.33 24.23 -40.26
N ILE A 878 8.73 23.16 -40.96
CA ILE A 878 10.09 23.06 -41.51
C ILE A 878 10.34 24.14 -42.56
N LYS A 879 9.38 24.40 -43.46
CA LYS A 879 9.46 25.51 -44.43
C LYS A 879 9.57 26.88 -43.75
N LYS A 880 9.10 26.99 -42.50
CA LYS A 880 9.22 28.18 -41.64
C LYS A 880 10.51 28.21 -40.80
N GLY A 881 11.42 27.28 -41.01
CA GLY A 881 12.75 27.25 -40.38
C GLY A 881 12.87 26.34 -39.17
N GLN A 882 11.82 25.60 -38.80
CA GLN A 882 11.89 24.65 -37.69
C GLN A 882 12.67 23.39 -38.07
N ASP A 883 13.27 22.75 -37.07
CA ASP A 883 13.99 21.49 -37.26
C ASP A 883 13.14 20.27 -36.85
N TRP A 884 13.56 19.08 -37.27
CA TRP A 884 12.80 17.84 -37.09
C TRP A 884 12.55 17.48 -35.62
N ARG A 885 13.52 17.76 -34.72
CA ARG A 885 13.34 17.57 -33.27
C ARG A 885 12.29 18.52 -32.69
N TRP A 886 12.29 19.77 -33.16
CA TRP A 886 11.29 20.75 -32.76
C TRP A 886 9.89 20.30 -33.19
N VAL A 887 9.74 19.82 -34.44
CA VAL A 887 8.47 19.32 -34.97
C VAL A 887 7.91 18.21 -34.09
N LEU A 888 8.73 17.23 -33.72
CA LEU A 888 8.30 16.13 -32.85
C LEU A 888 7.89 16.63 -31.46
N ASN A 889 8.70 17.48 -30.82
CA ASN A 889 8.38 18.01 -29.50
C ASN A 889 7.12 18.90 -29.50
N HIS A 890 6.86 19.59 -30.62
CA HIS A 890 5.66 20.40 -30.82
C HIS A 890 4.40 19.53 -30.89
N TYR A 891 4.41 18.51 -31.75
CA TYR A 891 3.25 17.64 -31.96
C TYR A 891 3.07 16.59 -30.85
N TYR A 892 4.12 16.28 -30.10
CA TYR A 892 4.11 15.39 -28.95
C TYR A 892 4.64 16.11 -27.70
N PRO A 893 3.86 17.02 -27.09
CA PRO A 893 4.32 17.83 -25.97
C PRO A 893 4.65 16.95 -24.75
N ASN A 894 5.58 17.45 -23.91
CA ASN A 894 6.06 16.77 -22.69
C ASN A 894 6.79 15.44 -22.96
N THR A 895 7.34 15.24 -24.15
CA THR A 895 8.10 14.04 -24.52
C THR A 895 9.59 14.33 -24.64
N SER A 896 10.38 13.26 -24.72
CA SER A 896 11.81 13.28 -25.00
C SER A 896 12.14 12.41 -26.21
N ILE A 897 13.09 12.85 -27.04
CA ILE A 897 13.60 12.09 -28.17
C ILE A 897 14.90 11.42 -27.73
N LEU A 898 14.92 10.10 -27.66
CA LEU A 898 16.04 9.32 -27.09
C LEU A 898 16.50 8.20 -28.01
#